data_AF-A0A196S7Q0-F1
#
_entry.id   AF-A0A196S7Q0-F1
#
_cell.length_a   1.000
_cell.length_b   1.000
_cell.length_c   1.000
_cell.angle_alpha   90.00
_cell.angle_beta   90.00
_cell.angle_gamma   90.00
#
_symmetry.space_group_name_H-M   'P 1'
#
loop_
_entity.id
_entity.type
_entity.pdbx_description
1 polymer ?
#
loop_
_entity_poly.entity_id
_entity_poly.type
_entity_poly.pdbx_seq_one_letter_code
_entity_poly.pdbx_strand_id
1 'polypeptide(L)'
;MITSLENCWVWGGFGEVYKALDKGSGMYVAVKKAKLFANEKELLSESKLLMKCNSPFIVRYKGVVHNENELWIIMEFCYCGSLAACICNGNHLTKDELREIASCCLFGLYYLHQHNIMHRDIKPDNLFLSESGLIKLGDFGLAVQLEHSCSRRNTQCGTSWYMAPEVYNERTELKSDVWSLGITLIELAEGQNPYAGLSSAAVMKAILMSEPPSLSSSKWPAEFVDFVSKCLVKNVKERWSVKQLMEHPFVKDSVETIRNTGKSSLLAGLADRVEGKSAPVNPSKEMNVAPATAIGEKSATEDIAKRVIVKCNKDFVSLDENVEGIEVKKGVCNDAAFDEWEMAEYVRLRELIVGDECFQFVKDLKIVGLNALEKVEIGKECFCKANGGVFEMKDCEKLKSVKIGDGSFVGVVSVVFENLNMLKTISLGDEVFGGELKLVMKNLGELSELTGTMHALMHVKEAELMEMPKLKKCVLMGGLKNVKSVKMENAGKLESVKGLKEVMDEEKRITEEKKAKEMSAFARQTAEIRSIEDLKMVSCYIGVIVVASNCCNDSELQTLDLGLFVNLRELKVGDECFGNVNERVVIGRNCFTKCKNAYPKAMNQKGHFCLKNCPQIRELKMGSGSFNEYAVCEIENVPSLEGIEMGELSGKSGNFYYASLELKSDSQRVK
;
A
#
# COMPACT_ATOMS: atom_id res chain seq x y z
N MET A 1 -13.60 22.67 -22.87
CA MET A 1 -13.79 22.08 -24.22
C MET A 1 -12.45 22.15 -24.96
N ILE A 2 -11.81 21.00 -25.21
CA ILE A 2 -10.47 20.90 -25.85
C ILE A 2 -10.62 21.02 -27.37
N THR A 3 -9.75 21.78 -28.06
CA THR A 3 -9.90 22.12 -29.50
C THR A 3 -9.45 21.07 -30.48
N SER A 4 -8.37 20.37 -30.16
CA SER A 4 -7.68 19.46 -31.07
C SER A 4 -6.64 18.68 -30.28
N LEU A 5 -6.57 17.37 -30.52
CA LEU A 5 -5.44 16.56 -30.09
C LEU A 5 -4.30 16.85 -31.08
N GLU A 6 -3.20 17.41 -30.60
CA GLU A 6 -1.97 17.50 -31.39
C GLU A 6 -1.26 16.14 -31.39
N ASN A 7 -0.36 15.93 -32.37
CA ASN A 7 0.43 14.72 -32.64
C ASN A 7 0.59 13.75 -31.45
N CYS A 8 0.44 12.43 -31.66
CA CYS A 8 0.68 11.43 -30.61
C CYS A 8 2.13 11.53 -30.09
N TRP A 9 2.32 11.79 -28.79
CA TRP A 9 3.65 12.01 -28.18
C TRP A 9 4.31 10.71 -27.71
N VAL A 10 3.52 9.71 -27.29
CA VAL A 10 4.03 8.42 -26.76
C VAL A 10 3.13 7.27 -27.21
N TRP A 11 3.74 6.16 -27.66
CA TRP A 11 3.07 4.91 -28.01
C TRP A 11 3.60 3.79 -27.10
N GLY A 12 2.75 3.12 -26.33
CA GLY A 12 3.16 2.10 -25.35
C GLY A 12 2.02 1.26 -24.78
N GLY A 13 2.35 0.30 -23.90
CA GLY A 13 1.43 -0.74 -23.39
C GLY A 13 0.23 -0.26 -22.56
N PHE A 14 0.14 1.04 -22.24
CA PHE A 14 -0.91 1.61 -21.37
C PHE A 14 -1.85 2.62 -22.07
N GLY A 15 -1.77 2.75 -23.40
CA GLY A 15 -2.63 3.62 -24.21
C GLY A 15 -1.89 4.80 -24.85
N GLU A 16 -2.60 5.57 -25.67
CA GLU A 16 -2.05 6.70 -26.43
C GLU A 16 -2.17 8.01 -25.64
N VAL A 17 -1.07 8.78 -25.57
CA VAL A 17 -1.03 10.08 -24.90
C VAL A 17 -0.81 11.20 -25.91
N TYR A 18 -1.67 12.21 -25.83
CA TYR A 18 -1.72 13.36 -26.74
C TYR A 18 -1.47 14.65 -25.97
N LYS A 19 -0.80 15.61 -26.60
CA LYS A 19 -0.75 17.00 -26.12
C LYS A 19 -1.99 17.72 -26.65
N ALA A 20 -2.64 18.51 -25.80
CA ALA A 20 -3.80 19.29 -26.22
C ALA A 20 -3.82 20.66 -25.54
N LEU A 21 -4.49 21.62 -26.17
CA LEU A 21 -4.67 22.96 -25.61
C LEU A 21 -6.01 23.05 -24.87
N ASP A 22 -5.97 23.42 -23.59
CA ASP A 22 -7.19 23.76 -22.86
C ASP A 22 -7.63 25.18 -23.19
N LYS A 23 -8.76 25.33 -23.91
CA LYS A 23 -9.31 26.64 -24.29
C LYS A 23 -9.64 27.55 -23.10
N GLY A 24 -9.98 26.98 -21.94
CA GLY A 24 -10.37 27.77 -20.78
C GLY A 24 -9.18 28.49 -20.17
N SER A 25 -8.07 27.77 -19.99
CA SER A 25 -6.85 28.32 -19.38
C SER A 25 -5.81 28.83 -20.38
N GLY A 26 -5.89 28.43 -21.66
CA GLY A 26 -4.84 28.66 -22.66
C GLY A 26 -3.57 27.83 -22.44
N MET A 27 -3.59 26.88 -21.50
CA MET A 27 -2.42 26.06 -21.15
C MET A 27 -2.48 24.68 -21.81
N TYR A 28 -1.32 24.10 -22.08
CA TYR A 28 -1.27 22.71 -22.56
C TYR A 28 -1.63 21.71 -21.45
N VAL A 29 -2.24 20.60 -21.88
CA VAL A 29 -2.62 19.44 -21.07
C VAL A 29 -2.18 18.16 -21.77
N ALA A 30 -1.94 17.11 -21.00
CA ALA A 30 -1.77 15.77 -21.51
C ALA A 30 -3.12 15.03 -21.48
N VAL A 31 -3.47 14.34 -22.57
CA VAL A 31 -4.71 13.57 -22.69
C VAL A 31 -4.34 12.12 -22.95
N LYS A 32 -4.59 11.25 -21.97
CA LYS A 32 -4.40 9.80 -22.08
C LYS A 32 -5.72 9.15 -22.47
N LYS A 33 -5.74 8.43 -23.58
CA LYS A 33 -6.90 7.66 -24.03
C LYS A 33 -6.86 6.25 -23.47
N ALA A 34 -7.89 5.86 -22.73
CA ALA A 34 -8.10 4.51 -22.24
C ALA A 34 -9.34 3.90 -22.90
N LYS A 35 -9.22 2.69 -23.46
CA LYS A 35 -10.37 1.95 -23.99
C LYS A 35 -11.26 1.49 -22.84
N LEU A 36 -12.57 1.64 -22.99
CA LEU A 36 -13.53 1.10 -22.03
C LEU A 36 -13.52 -0.44 -22.09
N PHE A 37 -13.04 -1.07 -21.02
CA PHE A 37 -13.30 -2.48 -20.72
C PHE A 37 -14.48 -2.57 -19.73
N ALA A 38 -15.06 -3.76 -19.55
CA ALA A 38 -16.34 -4.02 -18.87
C ALA A 38 -16.55 -3.47 -17.43
N ASN A 39 -15.56 -2.78 -16.84
CA ASN A 39 -15.57 -2.23 -15.48
C ASN A 39 -15.46 -0.68 -15.46
N GLU A 40 -16.29 0.02 -16.21
CA GLU A 40 -16.32 1.51 -16.26
C GLU A 40 -16.43 2.17 -14.86
N LYS A 41 -17.20 1.56 -13.94
CA LYS A 41 -17.37 2.08 -12.58
C LYS A 41 -16.07 2.10 -11.76
N GLU A 42 -15.21 1.09 -11.91
CA GLU A 42 -13.94 1.01 -11.19
C GLU A 42 -12.97 2.08 -11.71
N LEU A 43 -12.84 2.23 -13.03
CA LEU A 43 -12.05 3.28 -13.68
C LEU A 43 -12.50 4.69 -13.31
N LEU A 44 -13.81 4.95 -13.27
CA LEU A 44 -14.36 6.24 -12.82
C LEU A 44 -14.08 6.49 -11.33
N SER A 45 -14.15 5.47 -10.48
CA SER A 45 -13.82 5.62 -9.05
C SER A 45 -12.33 5.89 -8.82
N GLU A 46 -11.45 5.22 -9.55
CA GLU A 46 -9.99 5.40 -9.51
C GLU A 46 -9.62 6.81 -9.99
N SER A 47 -10.19 7.26 -11.10
CA SER A 47 -9.96 8.62 -11.62
C SER A 47 -10.46 9.72 -10.68
N LYS A 48 -11.57 9.52 -9.96
CA LYS A 48 -12.05 10.47 -8.94
C LYS A 48 -11.12 10.55 -7.74
N LEU A 49 -10.49 9.45 -7.34
CA LEU A 49 -9.47 9.47 -6.30
C LEU A 49 -8.25 10.26 -6.76
N LEU A 50 -7.77 10.02 -7.98
CA LEU A 50 -6.61 10.70 -8.54
C LEU A 50 -6.84 12.21 -8.77
N MET A 51 -8.07 12.62 -9.12
CA MET A 51 -8.43 14.04 -9.19
C MET A 51 -8.37 14.77 -7.83
N LYS A 52 -8.47 14.04 -6.72
CA LYS A 52 -8.31 14.62 -5.37
C LYS A 52 -6.84 14.75 -4.95
N CYS A 53 -5.91 14.07 -5.64
CA CYS A 53 -4.50 14.19 -5.35
C CYS A 53 -3.98 15.58 -5.74
N ASN A 54 -3.62 16.37 -4.74
CA ASN A 54 -3.09 17.72 -4.90
C ASN A 54 -1.75 17.84 -4.17
N SER A 55 -0.67 17.58 -4.89
CA SER A 55 0.70 17.71 -4.39
C SER A 55 1.62 18.18 -5.51
N PRO A 56 2.60 19.07 -5.24
CA PRO A 56 3.54 19.52 -6.27
C PRO A 56 4.44 18.39 -6.80
N PHE A 57 4.52 17.26 -6.08
CA PHE A 57 5.31 16.08 -6.44
C PHE A 57 4.50 15.00 -7.16
N ILE A 58 3.22 15.27 -7.47
CA ILE A 58 2.32 14.37 -8.19
C ILE A 58 1.84 15.08 -9.46
N VAL A 59 1.76 14.35 -10.59
CA VAL A 59 1.15 14.87 -11.81
C VAL A 59 -0.34 15.10 -11.58
N ARG A 60 -0.79 16.35 -11.73
CA ARG A 60 -2.17 16.75 -11.46
C ARG A 60 -3.15 16.18 -12.47
N TYR A 61 -4.15 15.46 -11.98
CA TYR A 61 -5.32 15.04 -12.77
C TYR A 61 -6.32 16.19 -12.81
N LYS A 62 -6.60 16.69 -14.01
CA LYS A 62 -7.49 17.84 -14.24
C LYS A 62 -8.93 17.43 -14.51
N GLY A 63 -9.16 16.23 -15.04
CA GLY A 63 -10.51 15.77 -15.35
C GLY A 63 -10.54 14.46 -16.13
N VAL A 64 -11.74 13.93 -16.31
CA VAL A 64 -12.01 12.81 -17.21
C VAL A 64 -13.15 13.19 -18.14
N VAL A 65 -13.00 12.88 -19.42
CA VAL A 65 -14.00 13.08 -20.45
C VAL A 65 -14.36 11.72 -21.04
N HIS A 66 -15.66 11.45 -21.12
CA HIS A 66 -16.16 10.27 -21.83
C HIS A 66 -16.33 10.65 -23.30
N ASN A 67 -15.74 9.86 -24.20
CA ASN A 67 -15.85 10.06 -25.65
C ASN A 67 -16.06 8.72 -26.34
N GLU A 68 -17.29 8.46 -26.79
CA GLU A 68 -17.69 7.19 -27.42
C GLU A 68 -17.34 5.97 -26.56
N ASN A 69 -16.42 5.11 -27.02
CA ASN A 69 -15.97 3.91 -26.30
C ASN A 69 -14.63 4.13 -25.56
N GLU A 70 -14.26 5.38 -25.32
CA GLU A 70 -13.00 5.76 -24.70
C GLU A 70 -13.22 6.69 -23.49
N LEU A 71 -12.36 6.51 -22.49
CA LEU A 71 -12.17 7.48 -21.41
C LEU A 71 -10.91 8.28 -21.68
N TRP A 72 -11.06 9.60 -21.70
CA TRP A 72 -9.97 10.54 -21.90
C TRP A 72 -9.61 11.15 -20.56
N ILE A 73 -8.43 10.82 -20.05
CA ILE A 73 -7.92 11.32 -18.79
C ILE A 73 -7.08 12.56 -19.09
N ILE A 74 -7.52 13.71 -18.55
CA ILE A 74 -6.85 15.00 -18.72
C ILE A 74 -5.93 15.24 -17.53
N MET A 75 -4.65 15.46 -17.81
CA MET A 75 -3.60 15.68 -16.83
C MET A 75 -2.86 16.98 -17.13
N GLU A 76 -2.14 17.52 -16.16
CA GLU A 76 -1.15 18.57 -16.45
C GLU A 76 -0.09 18.06 -17.42
N PHE A 77 0.42 18.98 -18.25
CA PHE A 77 1.48 18.67 -19.20
C PHE A 77 2.84 19.02 -18.59
N CYS A 78 3.76 18.06 -18.51
CA CYS A 78 5.12 18.28 -18.03
C CYS A 78 6.07 18.55 -19.21
N TYR A 79 6.44 19.81 -19.41
CA TYR A 79 7.17 20.27 -20.60
C TYR A 79 8.57 19.67 -20.73
N CYS A 80 9.27 19.42 -19.63
CA CYS A 80 10.60 18.82 -19.65
C CYS A 80 10.59 17.29 -19.85
N GLY A 81 9.41 16.67 -19.95
CA GLY A 81 9.25 15.23 -20.18
C GLY A 81 9.65 14.35 -18.99
N SER A 82 9.80 13.05 -19.26
CA SER A 82 10.18 12.05 -18.25
C SER A 82 11.69 11.94 -18.09
N LEU A 83 12.15 11.41 -16.95
CA LEU A 83 13.56 11.15 -16.71
C LEU A 83 14.12 10.07 -17.64
N ALA A 84 13.30 9.11 -18.08
CA ALA A 84 13.68 8.17 -19.15
C ALA A 84 14.07 8.93 -20.43
N ALA A 85 13.21 9.84 -20.89
CA ALA A 85 13.48 10.65 -22.08
C ALA A 85 14.72 11.55 -21.88
N CYS A 86 14.89 12.11 -20.68
CA CYS A 86 16.06 12.91 -20.33
C CYS A 86 17.37 12.13 -20.54
N ILE A 87 17.45 10.88 -20.05
CA ILE A 87 18.63 10.01 -20.20
C ILE A 87 18.79 9.54 -21.64
N CYS A 88 17.71 9.12 -22.31
CA CYS A 88 17.76 8.71 -23.72
C CYS A 88 18.29 9.82 -24.65
N ASN A 89 18.05 11.09 -24.29
CA ASN A 89 18.59 12.26 -25.00
C ASN A 89 20.05 12.58 -24.66
N GLY A 90 20.76 11.63 -24.04
CA GLY A 90 22.19 11.72 -23.73
C GLY A 90 22.54 12.65 -22.58
N ASN A 91 21.58 12.98 -21.71
CA ASN A 91 21.89 13.70 -20.47
C ASN A 91 22.35 12.71 -19.40
N HIS A 92 23.48 12.99 -18.79
CA HIS A 92 23.95 12.27 -17.61
C HIS A 92 23.51 13.03 -16.35
N LEU A 93 22.98 12.29 -15.38
CA LEU A 93 22.57 12.83 -14.09
C LEU A 93 23.76 12.82 -13.14
N THR A 94 24.02 13.96 -12.52
CA THR A 94 25.04 14.06 -11.47
C THR A 94 24.55 13.43 -10.17
N LYS A 95 25.49 13.09 -9.27
CA LYS A 95 25.16 12.62 -7.91
C LYS A 95 24.17 13.57 -7.21
N ASP A 96 24.44 14.87 -7.28
CA ASP A 96 23.62 15.85 -6.57
C ASP A 96 22.22 15.93 -7.17
N GLU A 97 22.07 15.79 -8.49
CA GLU A 97 20.76 15.69 -9.14
C GLU A 97 20.02 14.40 -8.75
N LEU A 98 20.72 13.25 -8.68
CA LEU A 98 20.14 11.99 -8.21
C LEU A 98 19.62 12.09 -6.77
N ARG A 99 20.34 12.83 -5.91
CA ARG A 99 19.88 13.13 -4.55
C ARG A 99 18.58 13.93 -4.56
N GLU A 100 18.52 15.01 -5.34
CA GLU A 100 17.32 15.87 -5.43
C GLU A 100 16.13 15.11 -6.05
N ILE A 101 16.38 14.26 -7.04
CA ILE A 101 15.39 13.35 -7.65
C ILE A 101 14.85 12.39 -6.58
N ALA A 102 15.72 11.74 -5.81
CA ALA A 102 15.32 10.84 -4.74
C ALA A 102 14.47 11.57 -3.69
N SER A 103 14.88 12.78 -3.26
CA SER A 103 14.12 13.62 -2.33
C SER A 103 12.71 13.93 -2.85
N CYS A 104 12.58 14.37 -4.12
CA CYS A 104 11.28 14.64 -4.74
C CYS A 104 10.40 13.38 -4.82
N CYS A 105 10.98 12.24 -5.19
CA CYS A 105 10.26 10.96 -5.22
C CYS A 105 9.77 10.56 -3.84
N LEU A 106 10.58 10.76 -2.78
CA LEU A 106 10.16 10.51 -1.41
C LEU A 106 9.01 11.41 -0.98
N PHE A 107 8.99 12.70 -1.36
CA PHE A 107 7.83 13.55 -1.10
C PHE A 107 6.55 13.06 -1.80
N GLY A 108 6.66 12.66 -3.07
CA GLY A 108 5.54 12.09 -3.82
C GLY A 108 5.03 10.79 -3.20
N LEU A 109 5.92 9.85 -2.89
CA LEU A 109 5.57 8.58 -2.25
C LEU A 109 5.03 8.78 -0.83
N TYR A 110 5.59 9.72 -0.06
CA TYR A 110 5.10 10.04 1.28
C TYR A 110 3.65 10.52 1.20
N TYR A 111 3.37 11.45 0.27
CA TYR A 111 2.02 11.93 0.03
C TYR A 111 1.05 10.79 -0.30
N LEU A 112 1.40 9.90 -1.22
CA LEU A 112 0.53 8.77 -1.61
C LEU A 112 0.33 7.78 -0.45
N HIS A 113 1.40 7.42 0.24
CA HIS A 113 1.38 6.44 1.32
C HIS A 113 0.60 6.93 2.53
N GLN A 114 0.59 8.25 2.82
CA GLN A 114 -0.28 8.83 3.85
C GLN A 114 -1.77 8.70 3.49
N HIS A 115 -2.11 8.68 2.20
CA HIS A 115 -3.48 8.46 1.72
C HIS A 115 -3.77 6.97 1.46
N ASN A 116 -2.89 6.05 1.87
CA ASN A 116 -3.02 4.61 1.66
C ASN A 116 -3.13 4.22 0.17
N ILE A 117 -2.48 5.01 -0.70
CA ILE A 117 -2.40 4.81 -2.15
C ILE A 117 -1.02 4.23 -2.47
N MET A 118 -0.99 3.13 -3.23
CA MET A 118 0.25 2.64 -3.85
C MET A 118 0.35 3.12 -5.28
N HIS A 119 1.56 3.54 -5.69
CA HIS A 119 1.81 3.95 -7.06
C HIS A 119 1.88 2.74 -8.02
N ARG A 120 2.58 1.66 -7.62
CA ARG A 120 2.74 0.38 -8.33
C ARG A 120 3.53 0.39 -9.64
N ASP A 121 3.82 1.56 -10.20
CA ASP A 121 4.60 1.70 -11.43
C ASP A 121 5.70 2.79 -11.34
N ILE A 122 6.48 2.79 -10.25
CA ILE A 122 7.62 3.71 -10.11
C ILE A 122 8.76 3.26 -11.03
N LYS A 123 9.08 4.09 -12.02
CA LYS A 123 10.15 3.89 -13.01
C LYS A 123 10.49 5.22 -13.71
N PRO A 124 11.66 5.36 -14.37
CA PRO A 124 12.06 6.61 -15.03
C PRO A 124 11.04 7.19 -16.03
N ASP A 125 10.26 6.35 -16.71
CA ASP A 125 9.20 6.78 -17.66
C ASP A 125 8.09 7.58 -16.98
N ASN A 126 7.85 7.30 -15.69
CA ASN A 126 6.76 7.85 -14.90
C ASN A 126 7.24 8.94 -13.92
N LEU A 127 8.51 9.34 -13.99
CA LEU A 127 9.08 10.44 -13.23
C LEU A 127 9.25 11.64 -14.17
N PHE A 128 8.46 12.69 -13.97
CA PHE A 128 8.44 13.86 -14.85
C PHE A 128 9.18 15.03 -14.22
N LEU A 129 10.05 15.68 -14.99
CA LEU A 129 10.72 16.91 -14.58
C LEU A 129 9.77 18.09 -14.85
N SER A 130 9.54 18.92 -13.83
CA SER A 130 8.81 20.18 -13.98
C SER A 130 9.76 21.34 -14.31
N GLU A 131 9.22 22.34 -15.00
CA GLU A 131 9.91 23.62 -15.29
C GLU A 131 10.35 24.34 -14.00
N SER A 132 9.66 24.08 -12.89
CA SER A 132 9.99 24.63 -11.57
C SER A 132 11.14 23.92 -10.86
N GLY A 133 11.77 22.91 -11.48
CA GLY A 133 12.86 22.15 -10.89
C GLY A 133 12.40 21.18 -9.79
N LEU A 134 11.34 20.42 -10.04
CA LEU A 134 10.87 19.33 -9.17
C LEU A 134 10.61 18.06 -10.00
N ILE A 135 10.63 16.90 -9.34
CA ILE A 135 10.13 15.66 -9.93
C ILE A 135 8.69 15.40 -9.51
N LYS A 136 7.85 15.09 -10.49
CA LYS A 136 6.45 14.71 -10.34
C LYS A 136 6.26 13.24 -10.69
N LEU A 137 5.64 12.47 -9.80
CA LEU A 137 5.22 11.10 -10.06
C LEU A 137 3.97 11.11 -10.93
N GLY A 138 3.98 10.38 -12.04
CA GLY A 138 2.88 10.31 -13.01
C GLY A 138 2.52 8.88 -13.42
N ASP A 139 1.50 8.77 -14.27
CA ASP A 139 0.90 7.52 -14.75
C ASP A 139 0.45 6.53 -13.66
N PHE A 140 -0.64 6.91 -12.99
CA PHE A 140 -1.28 6.13 -11.93
C PHE A 140 -2.25 5.05 -12.46
N GLY A 141 -2.14 4.60 -13.71
CA GLY A 141 -3.10 3.66 -14.33
C GLY A 141 -3.17 2.26 -13.68
N LEU A 142 -2.31 2.01 -12.69
CA LEU A 142 -2.29 0.79 -11.86
C LEU A 142 -2.44 1.09 -10.36
N ALA A 143 -2.60 2.36 -9.98
CA ALA A 143 -2.65 2.78 -8.58
C ALA A 143 -3.94 2.29 -7.93
N VAL A 144 -3.85 1.78 -6.70
CA VAL A 144 -5.01 1.23 -5.99
C VAL A 144 -4.98 1.69 -4.54
N GLN A 145 -6.15 2.11 -4.05
CA GLN A 145 -6.38 2.34 -2.62
C GLN A 145 -6.52 1.00 -1.91
N LEU A 146 -5.67 0.77 -0.90
CA LEU A 146 -5.56 -0.51 -0.20
C LEU A 146 -6.88 -0.96 0.46
N GLU A 147 -7.79 -0.03 0.79
CA GLU A 147 -9.09 -0.32 1.43
C GLU A 147 -10.13 -0.99 0.51
N HIS A 148 -9.96 -0.91 -0.83
CA HIS A 148 -10.87 -1.51 -1.82
C HIS A 148 -10.31 -2.81 -2.46
N SER A 149 -9.18 -3.32 -1.96
CA SER A 149 -8.38 -4.34 -2.64
C SER A 149 -8.76 -5.78 -2.27
N CYS A 150 -9.96 -6.23 -2.68
CA CYS A 150 -10.24 -7.65 -2.94
C CYS A 150 -10.24 -7.99 -4.44
N SER A 151 -10.02 -7.00 -5.31
CA SER A 151 -10.05 -7.20 -6.76
C SER A 151 -8.70 -7.63 -7.31
N ARG A 152 -8.63 -8.95 -7.53
CA ARG A 152 -7.73 -9.64 -8.45
C ARG A 152 -7.71 -8.93 -9.81
N ARG A 153 -6.65 -8.19 -10.12
CA ARG A 153 -6.29 -7.89 -11.52
C ARG A 153 -5.14 -8.81 -11.92
N ASN A 154 -5.49 -9.94 -12.52
CA ASN A 154 -4.59 -10.76 -13.34
C ASN A 154 -4.28 -9.99 -14.63
N THR A 155 -3.36 -9.03 -14.57
CA THR A 155 -2.77 -8.45 -15.78
C THR A 155 -1.41 -9.07 -15.99
N GLN A 156 -1.43 -10.15 -16.78
CA GLN A 156 -0.28 -10.75 -17.42
C GLN A 156 0.29 -9.73 -18.42
N CYS A 157 1.30 -8.94 -18.01
CA CYS A 157 1.92 -7.92 -18.87
C CYS A 157 3.42 -7.77 -18.55
N GLY A 158 4.28 -8.24 -19.47
CA GLY A 158 5.69 -7.87 -19.58
C GLY A 158 6.63 -8.30 -18.46
N THR A 159 7.94 -8.32 -18.75
CA THR A 159 8.97 -8.45 -17.71
C THR A 159 8.97 -7.18 -16.85
N SER A 160 8.46 -7.25 -15.63
CA SER A 160 8.45 -6.09 -14.73
C SER A 160 9.75 -6.02 -13.92
N TRP A 161 10.75 -5.32 -14.44
CA TRP A 161 12.08 -5.15 -13.81
C TRP A 161 12.05 -4.43 -12.46
N TYR A 162 10.99 -3.68 -12.17
CA TYR A 162 10.87 -2.83 -10.98
C TYR A 162 10.07 -3.48 -9.85
N MET A 163 9.50 -4.66 -10.07
CA MET A 163 8.63 -5.33 -9.10
C MET A 163 9.39 -5.82 -7.86
N ALA A 164 8.79 -5.62 -6.69
CA ALA A 164 9.33 -6.10 -5.42
C ALA A 164 9.10 -7.62 -5.23
N PRO A 165 9.93 -8.32 -4.44
CA PRO A 165 9.81 -9.76 -4.22
C PRO A 165 8.43 -10.23 -3.73
N GLU A 166 7.80 -9.46 -2.85
CA GLU A 166 6.49 -9.79 -2.28
C GLU A 166 5.35 -9.76 -3.31
N VAL A 167 5.50 -8.96 -4.37
CA VAL A 167 4.47 -8.78 -5.42
C VAL A 167 4.27 -10.08 -6.20
N TYR A 168 5.33 -10.88 -6.36
CA TYR A 168 5.26 -12.20 -6.99
C TYR A 168 4.48 -13.24 -6.16
N ASN A 169 4.28 -13.00 -4.87
CA ASN A 169 3.47 -13.84 -3.99
C ASN A 169 2.05 -13.26 -3.79
N GLU A 170 1.58 -12.42 -4.72
CA GLU A 170 0.30 -11.71 -4.67
C GLU A 170 0.14 -10.83 -3.40
N ARG A 171 1.25 -10.42 -2.79
CA ARG A 171 1.25 -9.50 -1.65
C ARG A 171 1.81 -8.16 -2.10
N THR A 172 1.00 -7.11 -2.00
CA THR A 172 1.43 -5.75 -2.31
C THR A 172 1.28 -4.88 -1.06
N GLU A 173 2.34 -4.18 -0.68
CA GLU A 173 2.37 -3.26 0.46
C GLU A 173 2.91 -1.90 0.02
N LEU A 174 2.63 -0.81 0.76
CA LEU A 174 3.14 0.53 0.42
C LEU A 174 4.66 0.54 0.17
N LYS A 175 5.41 -0.27 0.93
CA LYS A 175 6.86 -0.43 0.77
C LYS A 175 7.30 -1.14 -0.52
N SER A 176 6.39 -1.71 -1.30
CA SER A 176 6.69 -2.21 -2.65
C SER A 176 7.15 -1.07 -3.57
N ASP A 177 6.57 0.14 -3.44
CA ASP A 177 7.01 1.32 -4.21
C ASP A 177 8.45 1.73 -3.84
N VAL A 178 8.88 1.48 -2.60
CA VAL A 178 10.26 1.77 -2.15
C VAL A 178 11.28 0.88 -2.86
N TRP A 179 10.95 -0.39 -3.10
CA TRP A 179 11.80 -1.28 -3.89
C TRP A 179 11.93 -0.77 -5.33
N SER A 180 10.80 -0.42 -5.95
CA SER A 180 10.77 0.12 -7.31
C SER A 180 11.56 1.43 -7.43
N LEU A 181 11.53 2.29 -6.41
CA LEU A 181 12.40 3.46 -6.31
C LEU A 181 13.89 3.08 -6.27
N GLY A 182 14.26 2.04 -5.51
CA GLY A 182 15.64 1.53 -5.46
C GLY A 182 16.16 1.10 -6.85
N ILE A 183 15.38 0.31 -7.58
CA ILE A 183 15.72 -0.10 -8.95
C ILE A 183 15.79 1.11 -9.90
N THR A 184 14.83 2.03 -9.78
CA THR A 184 14.80 3.27 -10.56
C THR A 184 16.06 4.11 -10.35
N LEU A 185 16.53 4.26 -9.12
CA LEU A 185 17.73 5.04 -8.83
C LEU A 185 19.01 4.37 -9.36
N ILE A 186 19.07 3.03 -9.39
CA ILE A 186 20.17 2.31 -10.06
C ILE A 186 20.18 2.62 -11.55
N GLU A 187 19.01 2.55 -12.20
CA GLU A 187 18.90 2.82 -13.63
C GLU A 187 19.22 4.27 -13.99
N LEU A 188 18.75 5.24 -13.21
CA LEU A 188 19.09 6.64 -13.41
C LEU A 188 20.59 6.92 -13.23
N ALA A 189 21.24 6.18 -12.32
CA ALA A 189 22.66 6.31 -12.03
C ALA A 189 23.54 5.64 -13.10
N GLU A 190 23.28 4.38 -13.44
CA GLU A 190 24.11 3.60 -14.37
C GLU A 190 23.64 3.75 -15.84
N GLY A 191 22.51 4.41 -16.10
CA GLY A 191 21.94 4.60 -17.43
C GLY A 191 21.25 3.35 -18.00
N GLN A 192 21.21 2.25 -17.26
CA GLN A 192 20.58 1.00 -17.66
C GLN A 192 20.03 0.25 -16.45
N ASN A 193 18.85 -0.35 -16.61
CA ASN A 193 18.24 -1.19 -15.57
C ASN A 193 19.13 -2.40 -15.23
N PRO A 194 19.32 -2.78 -13.95
CA PRO A 194 20.15 -3.92 -13.55
C PRO A 194 19.70 -5.26 -14.15
N TYR A 195 18.44 -5.36 -14.57
CA TYR A 195 17.86 -6.57 -15.15
C TYR A 195 17.62 -6.46 -16.66
N ALA A 196 18.10 -5.40 -17.30
CA ALA A 196 17.95 -5.20 -18.74
C ALA A 196 18.52 -6.38 -19.53
N GLY A 197 17.77 -6.86 -20.53
CA GLY A 197 18.17 -7.99 -21.37
C GLY A 197 17.89 -9.38 -20.78
N LEU A 198 17.46 -9.48 -19.52
CA LEU A 198 17.05 -10.75 -18.92
C LEU A 198 15.61 -11.13 -19.30
N SER A 199 15.35 -12.44 -19.43
CA SER A 199 13.99 -12.99 -19.59
C SER A 199 13.16 -12.82 -18.32
N SER A 200 11.83 -12.82 -18.41
CA SER A 200 10.97 -12.62 -17.23
C SER A 200 11.23 -13.63 -16.11
N ALA A 201 11.52 -14.88 -16.48
CA ALA A 201 11.88 -15.94 -15.53
C ALA A 201 13.24 -15.68 -14.86
N ALA A 202 14.24 -15.19 -15.60
CA ALA A 202 15.55 -14.85 -15.06
C ALA A 202 15.47 -13.66 -14.09
N VAL A 203 14.64 -12.66 -14.41
CA VAL A 203 14.38 -11.52 -13.52
C VAL A 203 13.70 -11.95 -12.23
N MET A 204 12.65 -12.78 -12.33
CA MET A 204 11.98 -13.34 -11.16
C MET A 204 12.96 -14.16 -10.28
N LYS A 205 13.79 -15.01 -10.91
CA LYS A 205 14.83 -15.80 -10.21
C LYS A 205 15.81 -14.88 -9.49
N ALA A 206 16.30 -13.84 -10.15
CA ALA A 206 17.23 -12.89 -9.54
C ALA A 206 16.61 -12.16 -8.34
N ILE A 207 15.39 -11.63 -8.50
CA ILE A 207 14.69 -10.89 -7.44
C ILE A 207 14.37 -11.78 -6.24
N LEU A 208 13.93 -13.03 -6.46
CA LEU A 208 13.52 -13.93 -5.37
C LEU A 208 14.71 -14.64 -4.72
N MET A 209 15.70 -15.09 -5.50
CA MET A 209 16.71 -16.04 -5.03
C MET A 209 18.13 -15.46 -4.93
N SER A 210 18.48 -14.43 -5.71
CA SER A 210 19.83 -13.85 -5.72
C SER A 210 19.94 -12.62 -4.80
N GLU A 211 21.16 -12.22 -4.46
CA GLU A 211 21.35 -10.96 -3.73
C GLU A 211 20.76 -9.76 -4.51
N PRO A 212 20.15 -8.77 -3.82
CA PRO A 212 19.65 -7.57 -4.49
C PRO A 212 20.77 -6.82 -5.24
N PRO A 213 20.46 -6.18 -6.37
CA PRO A 213 21.44 -5.39 -7.09
C PRO A 213 21.92 -4.21 -6.23
N SER A 214 23.18 -3.81 -6.41
CA SER A 214 23.78 -2.72 -5.66
C SER A 214 24.59 -1.82 -6.59
N LEU A 215 24.72 -0.55 -6.19
CA LEU A 215 25.62 0.39 -6.84
C LEU A 215 27.08 0.11 -6.42
N SER A 216 28.02 0.24 -7.35
CA SER A 216 29.44 0.07 -7.02
C SER A 216 29.94 1.23 -6.16
N SER A 217 30.48 0.92 -4.99
CA SER A 217 31.15 1.89 -4.11
C SER A 217 32.40 2.54 -4.72
N SER A 218 32.91 1.99 -5.83
CA SER A 218 34.00 2.60 -6.60
C SER A 218 33.55 3.75 -7.49
N LYS A 219 32.27 3.77 -7.90
CA LYS A 219 31.69 4.79 -8.78
C LYS A 219 30.81 5.78 -8.03
N TRP A 220 30.13 5.31 -6.98
CA TRP A 220 29.11 6.08 -6.27
C TRP A 220 29.46 6.27 -4.79
N PRO A 221 29.07 7.41 -4.19
CA PRO A 221 29.29 7.70 -2.78
C PRO A 221 28.67 6.66 -1.86
N ALA A 222 29.34 6.39 -0.74
CA ALA A 222 28.89 5.41 0.25
C ALA A 222 27.47 5.69 0.76
N GLU A 223 27.10 6.97 0.93
CA GLU A 223 25.75 7.34 1.38
C GLU A 223 24.68 7.02 0.34
N PHE A 224 24.98 7.15 -0.96
CA PHE A 224 24.04 6.81 -2.01
C PHE A 224 23.88 5.30 -2.14
N VAL A 225 25.00 4.56 -2.07
CA VAL A 225 25.00 3.09 -2.06
C VAL A 225 24.20 2.56 -0.86
N ASP A 226 24.41 3.11 0.35
CA ASP A 226 23.66 2.70 1.54
C ASP A 226 22.16 3.05 1.40
N PHE A 227 21.82 4.23 0.89
CA PHE A 227 20.42 4.62 0.64
C PHE A 227 19.70 3.59 -0.25
N VAL A 228 20.31 3.23 -1.39
CA VAL A 228 19.75 2.24 -2.32
C VAL A 228 19.66 0.86 -1.64
N SER A 229 20.63 0.49 -0.80
CA SER A 229 20.57 -0.77 -0.04
C SER A 229 19.38 -0.83 0.93
N LYS A 230 18.98 0.30 1.54
CA LYS A 230 17.79 0.37 2.40
C LYS A 230 16.49 0.24 1.61
N CYS A 231 16.48 0.66 0.35
CA CYS A 231 15.36 0.46 -0.57
C CYS A 231 15.23 -1.01 -1.00
N LEU A 232 16.36 -1.67 -1.29
CA LEU A 232 16.41 -3.01 -1.88
C LEU A 232 16.55 -4.14 -0.86
N VAL A 233 15.75 -4.08 0.21
CA VAL A 233 15.63 -5.16 1.20
C VAL A 233 14.50 -6.11 0.81
N LYS A 234 14.80 -7.42 0.68
CA LYS A 234 13.80 -8.41 0.26
C LYS A 234 12.66 -8.57 1.25
N ASN A 235 12.97 -8.63 2.55
CA ASN A 235 11.95 -8.68 3.59
C ASN A 235 11.27 -7.31 3.72
N VAL A 236 10.02 -7.21 3.27
CA VAL A 236 9.23 -5.97 3.28
C VAL A 236 9.09 -5.34 4.68
N LYS A 237 9.10 -6.16 5.74
CA LYS A 237 9.02 -5.66 7.12
C LYS A 237 10.29 -4.92 7.56
N GLU A 238 11.44 -5.37 7.06
CA GLU A 238 12.76 -4.80 7.34
C GLU A 238 13.10 -3.66 6.39
N ARG A 239 12.49 -3.65 5.19
CA ARG A 239 12.62 -2.55 4.22
C ARG A 239 12.18 -1.24 4.86
N TRP A 240 13.01 -0.22 4.69
CA TRP A 240 12.73 1.10 5.26
C TRP A 240 11.47 1.70 4.64
N SER A 241 10.68 2.35 5.47
CA SER A 241 9.55 3.18 5.02
C SER A 241 10.06 4.48 4.39
N VAL A 242 9.20 5.14 3.60
CA VAL A 242 9.50 6.46 3.03
C VAL A 242 9.90 7.46 4.13
N LYS A 243 9.19 7.46 5.27
CA LYS A 243 9.51 8.33 6.41
C LYS A 243 10.92 8.09 6.96
N GLN A 244 11.36 6.83 7.03
CA GLN A 244 12.73 6.50 7.46
C GLN A 244 13.76 6.93 6.41
N LEU A 245 13.45 6.76 5.12
CA LEU A 245 14.33 7.16 4.02
C LEU A 245 14.50 8.68 3.92
N MET A 246 13.47 9.47 4.24
CA MET A 246 13.57 10.94 4.26
C MET A 246 14.57 11.46 5.30
N GLU A 247 14.86 10.69 6.35
CA GLU A 247 15.86 11.02 7.38
C GLU A 247 17.26 10.45 7.06
N HIS A 248 17.40 9.76 5.93
CA HIS A 248 18.67 9.14 5.56
C HIS A 248 19.73 10.21 5.19
N PRO A 249 21.00 10.07 5.63
CA PRO A 249 22.05 11.08 5.38
C PRO A 249 22.24 11.49 3.93
N PHE A 250 21.97 10.59 2.98
CA PHE A 250 22.02 10.89 1.55
C PHE A 250 21.06 12.01 1.12
N VAL A 251 19.84 12.05 1.65
CA VAL A 251 18.76 12.95 1.20
C VAL A 251 18.33 13.98 2.23
N LYS A 252 18.64 13.80 3.52
CA LYS A 252 18.08 14.61 4.62
C LYS A 252 18.19 16.12 4.38
N ASP A 253 19.39 16.61 4.06
CA ASP A 253 19.62 18.04 3.83
C ASP A 253 18.87 18.56 2.58
N SER A 254 18.78 17.72 1.55
CA SER A 254 18.04 18.00 0.32
C SER A 254 16.53 18.06 0.58
N VAL A 255 16.00 17.12 1.38
CA VAL A 255 14.60 17.11 1.82
C VAL A 255 14.26 18.38 2.59
N GLU A 256 15.10 18.80 3.54
CA GLU A 256 14.90 20.05 4.29
C GLU A 256 14.95 21.27 3.37
N THR A 257 15.92 21.31 2.45
CA THR A 257 16.09 22.42 1.50
C THR A 257 14.90 22.56 0.56
N ILE A 258 14.48 21.48 -0.09
CA ILE A 258 13.32 21.48 -0.99
C ILE A 258 12.05 21.83 -0.21
N ARG A 259 11.87 21.33 1.02
CA ARG A 259 10.72 21.67 1.87
C ARG A 259 10.65 23.17 2.17
N ASN A 260 11.79 23.79 2.46
CA ASN A 260 11.86 25.21 2.83
C ASN A 260 11.74 26.14 1.62
N THR A 261 12.30 25.75 0.48
CA THR A 261 12.38 26.60 -0.72
C THR A 261 11.27 26.32 -1.73
N GLY A 262 10.63 25.16 -1.66
CA GLY A 262 9.60 24.71 -2.60
C GLY A 262 10.13 24.30 -3.98
N LYS A 263 11.45 24.28 -4.20
CA LYS A 263 12.08 23.94 -5.49
C LYS A 263 13.52 23.45 -5.33
N SER A 264 14.04 22.76 -6.34
CA SER A 264 15.47 22.43 -6.42
C SER A 264 16.16 23.28 -7.49
N SER A 265 17.17 24.07 -7.11
CA SER A 265 17.96 24.85 -8.07
C SER A 265 18.76 23.97 -9.03
N LEU A 266 19.19 22.79 -8.57
CA LEU A 266 19.91 21.81 -9.41
C LEU A 266 18.98 21.23 -10.47
N LEU A 267 17.75 20.85 -10.09
CA LEU A 267 16.79 20.31 -11.05
C LEU A 267 16.23 21.39 -11.98
N ALA A 268 16.15 22.65 -11.53
CA ALA A 268 15.86 23.77 -12.42
C ALA A 268 16.96 23.91 -13.49
N GLY A 269 18.23 23.82 -13.08
CA GLY A 269 19.35 23.78 -14.03
C GLY A 269 19.33 22.55 -14.95
N LEU A 270 18.79 21.40 -14.51
CA LEU A 270 18.54 20.26 -15.38
C LEU A 270 17.42 20.54 -16.39
N ALA A 271 16.33 21.18 -15.96
CA ALA A 271 15.23 21.57 -16.84
C ALA A 271 15.72 22.50 -17.96
N ASP A 272 16.53 23.51 -17.63
CA ASP A 272 17.14 24.41 -18.61
C ASP A 272 18.00 23.65 -19.65
N ARG A 273 18.74 22.61 -19.22
CA ARG A 273 19.56 21.77 -20.13
C ARG A 273 18.71 20.91 -21.05
N VAL A 274 17.56 20.44 -20.57
CA VAL A 274 16.63 19.64 -21.36
C VAL A 274 15.91 20.53 -22.39
N GLU A 275 15.47 21.72 -21.98
CA GLU A 275 14.80 22.68 -22.87
C GLU A 275 15.73 23.31 -23.90
N GLY A 276 16.98 23.60 -23.53
CA GLY A 276 17.99 24.19 -24.43
C GLY A 276 18.39 23.30 -25.61
N LYS A 277 18.06 22.00 -25.58
CA LYS A 277 18.26 21.05 -26.70
C LYS A 277 17.03 20.96 -27.63
N SER A 278 15.94 21.66 -27.31
CA SER A 278 14.69 21.67 -28.07
C SER A 278 14.17 23.11 -28.29
N ALA A 279 14.59 23.80 -29.35
CA ALA A 279 14.00 25.09 -29.75
C ALA A 279 14.12 25.30 -31.28
N PRO A 280 13.22 26.08 -31.96
CA PRO A 280 12.57 27.32 -31.49
C PRO A 280 11.04 27.42 -31.81
N VAL A 281 10.17 28.40 -31.46
CA VAL A 281 10.20 29.89 -31.30
C VAL A 281 8.99 30.35 -30.43
N ASN A 282 9.16 31.48 -29.72
CA ASN A 282 8.17 32.27 -28.96
C ASN A 282 7.41 33.30 -29.85
N PRO A 283 6.27 33.88 -29.44
CA PRO A 283 6.21 35.34 -29.50
C PRO A 283 5.68 36.01 -28.22
N SER A 284 6.59 36.80 -27.66
CA SER A 284 6.43 38.00 -26.82
C SER A 284 5.03 38.64 -26.69
N LYS A 285 4.73 39.10 -25.47
CA LYS A 285 4.62 40.55 -25.20
C LYS A 285 4.87 40.88 -23.73
N GLU A 286 5.78 41.82 -23.55
CA GLU A 286 6.17 42.49 -22.31
C GLU A 286 5.00 43.23 -21.65
N MET A 287 5.04 43.36 -20.33
CA MET A 287 4.82 44.65 -19.66
C MET A 287 5.63 44.70 -18.36
N ASN A 288 6.68 45.53 -18.40
CA ASN A 288 7.42 46.04 -17.25
C ASN A 288 6.55 46.98 -16.40
N VAL A 289 6.65 46.91 -15.07
CA VAL A 289 6.84 48.11 -14.20
C VAL A 289 7.69 47.71 -12.98
N ALA A 290 8.71 48.53 -12.71
CA ALA A 290 9.70 48.42 -11.63
C ALA A 290 9.16 48.86 -10.24
N PRO A 291 9.91 48.67 -9.14
CA PRO A 291 9.42 48.78 -7.77
C PRO A 291 9.55 50.21 -7.22
N ALA A 292 8.63 50.60 -6.34
CA ALA A 292 8.78 51.80 -5.50
C ALA A 292 8.81 51.41 -4.02
N THR A 293 9.90 51.75 -3.37
CA THR A 293 10.09 51.73 -1.92
C THR A 293 9.80 53.11 -1.36
N ALA A 294 8.97 53.24 -0.33
CA ALA A 294 9.18 54.12 0.83
C ALA A 294 8.01 54.06 1.84
N ILE A 295 8.33 53.49 3.01
CA ILE A 295 8.06 53.96 4.38
C ILE A 295 6.84 54.88 4.60
N GLY A 296 5.90 54.41 5.42
CA GLY A 296 4.87 55.18 6.11
C GLY A 296 4.41 54.43 7.36
N GLU A 297 4.28 55.15 8.46
CA GLU A 297 4.36 54.68 9.84
C GLU A 297 3.20 53.81 10.36
N LYS A 298 3.52 53.12 11.47
CA LYS A 298 2.61 52.38 12.35
C LYS A 298 1.31 53.14 12.64
N SER A 299 0.17 52.52 12.33
CA SER A 299 -1.04 52.67 13.13
C SER A 299 -1.32 51.37 13.87
N ALA A 300 -1.27 51.44 15.19
CA ALA A 300 -1.81 50.40 16.06
C ALA A 300 -3.34 50.39 15.91
N THR A 301 -3.90 49.30 15.40
CA THR A 301 -5.33 48.99 15.51
C THR A 301 -5.51 47.48 15.58
N GLU A 302 -5.65 47.00 16.82
CA GLU A 302 -6.50 45.92 17.31
C GLU A 302 -6.59 44.57 16.56
N ASP A 303 -6.16 43.52 17.29
CA ASP A 303 -6.65 42.15 17.19
C ASP A 303 -8.20 42.12 17.11
N ILE A 304 -8.76 41.88 15.92
CA ILE A 304 -10.12 41.39 15.80
C ILE A 304 -10.04 39.95 15.34
N ALA A 305 -10.15 39.02 16.29
CA ALA A 305 -10.50 37.64 16.02
C ALA A 305 -11.78 37.64 15.17
N LYS A 306 -11.69 37.30 13.88
CA LYS A 306 -12.85 37.27 12.98
C LYS A 306 -13.73 36.06 13.31
N ARG A 307 -14.51 36.18 14.38
CA ARG A 307 -15.64 35.30 14.69
C ARG A 307 -16.86 35.80 13.93
N VAL A 308 -17.46 34.95 13.10
CA VAL A 308 -18.65 35.25 12.30
C VAL A 308 -19.86 34.57 12.92
N ILE A 309 -20.94 35.34 13.08
CA ILE A 309 -22.23 34.83 13.57
C ILE A 309 -23.18 34.70 12.37
N VAL A 310 -23.50 33.47 11.98
CA VAL A 310 -24.40 33.15 10.88
C VAL A 310 -25.84 33.15 11.39
N LYS A 311 -26.66 34.06 10.84
CA LYS A 311 -28.10 34.20 11.15
C LYS A 311 -28.98 33.83 9.95
N CYS A 312 -28.41 33.76 8.74
CA CYS A 312 -29.09 33.30 7.53
C CYS A 312 -28.07 32.84 6.47
N ASN A 313 -28.55 32.21 5.39
CA ASN A 313 -27.71 31.68 4.31
C ASN A 313 -26.86 32.76 3.61
N LYS A 314 -27.27 34.04 3.67
CA LYS A 314 -26.52 35.15 3.06
C LYS A 314 -25.26 35.50 3.83
N ASP A 315 -25.18 35.14 5.11
CA ASP A 315 -24.03 35.46 5.97
C ASP A 315 -22.79 34.63 5.61
N PHE A 316 -22.95 33.51 4.89
CA PHE A 316 -21.82 32.72 4.38
C PHE A 316 -20.94 33.49 3.39
N VAL A 317 -21.49 34.50 2.70
CA VAL A 317 -20.71 35.37 1.78
C VAL A 317 -19.66 36.20 2.54
N SER A 318 -19.83 36.36 3.85
CA SER A 318 -18.86 37.06 4.71
C SER A 318 -17.77 36.14 5.29
N LEU A 319 -17.86 34.83 5.05
CA LEU A 319 -16.82 33.89 5.43
C LEU A 319 -15.70 33.94 4.40
N ASP A 320 -14.47 34.07 4.88
CA ASP A 320 -13.25 34.03 4.08
C ASP A 320 -12.22 33.11 4.76
N GLU A 321 -11.09 32.86 4.10
CA GLU A 321 -9.99 32.01 4.61
C GLU A 321 -9.43 32.46 5.98
N ASN A 322 -9.72 33.68 6.43
CA ASN A 322 -9.27 34.26 7.70
C ASN A 322 -10.28 34.09 8.84
N VAL A 323 -11.44 33.45 8.61
CA VAL A 323 -12.40 33.20 9.69
C VAL A 323 -11.78 32.30 10.77
N GLU A 324 -11.84 32.74 12.02
CA GLU A 324 -11.31 31.98 13.16
C GLU A 324 -12.41 31.31 13.99
N GLY A 325 -13.65 31.79 13.90
CA GLY A 325 -14.77 31.17 14.60
C GLY A 325 -16.07 31.32 13.83
N ILE A 326 -16.86 30.25 13.74
CA ILE A 326 -18.19 30.25 13.13
C ILE A 326 -19.20 29.88 14.19
N GLU A 327 -20.19 30.74 14.40
CA GLU A 327 -21.33 30.48 15.27
C GLU A 327 -22.64 30.59 14.49
N VAL A 328 -23.30 29.47 14.26
CA VAL A 328 -24.59 29.40 13.56
C VAL A 328 -25.71 29.50 14.58
N LYS A 329 -26.58 30.50 14.44
CA LYS A 329 -27.73 30.66 15.35
C LYS A 329 -28.79 29.59 15.11
N LYS A 330 -29.54 29.28 16.16
CA LYS A 330 -30.63 28.29 16.14
C LYS A 330 -31.59 28.50 14.96
N GLY A 331 -31.95 27.41 14.28
CA GLY A 331 -33.03 27.36 13.29
C GLY A 331 -32.70 27.94 11.91
N VAL A 332 -31.42 28.19 11.61
CA VAL A 332 -30.98 28.83 10.35
C VAL A 332 -30.31 27.81 9.41
N CYS A 333 -30.10 28.18 8.14
CA CYS A 333 -29.51 27.28 7.13
C CYS A 333 -30.39 26.07 6.76
N ASN A 334 -31.71 26.25 6.78
CA ASN A 334 -32.69 25.18 6.47
C ASN A 334 -33.37 25.36 5.12
N ASP A 335 -32.74 26.07 4.18
CA ASP A 335 -33.24 26.15 2.82
C ASP A 335 -32.99 24.80 2.13
N ALA A 336 -34.00 24.23 1.48
CA ALA A 336 -33.84 22.98 0.74
C ALA A 336 -32.89 23.12 -0.46
N ALA A 337 -32.64 24.35 -0.94
CA ALA A 337 -31.62 24.64 -1.94
C ALA A 337 -30.19 24.70 -1.36
N PHE A 338 -30.05 24.67 -0.04
CA PHE A 338 -28.76 24.59 0.67
C PHE A 338 -28.59 23.17 1.22
N ASP A 339 -28.19 22.25 0.34
CA ASP A 339 -28.05 20.82 0.62
C ASP A 339 -26.58 20.36 0.81
N GLU A 340 -25.62 21.24 0.55
CA GLU A 340 -24.19 21.03 0.75
C GLU A 340 -23.54 22.21 1.51
N TRP A 341 -22.61 21.90 2.41
CA TRP A 341 -21.79 22.90 3.10
C TRP A 341 -20.30 22.58 2.91
N GLU A 342 -19.64 23.34 2.04
CA GLU A 342 -18.19 23.24 1.83
C GLU A 342 -17.44 24.01 2.93
N MET A 343 -16.54 23.30 3.63
CA MET A 343 -15.78 23.85 4.77
C MET A 343 -14.27 23.92 4.51
N ALA A 344 -13.79 23.39 3.38
CA ALA A 344 -12.35 23.25 3.09
C ALA A 344 -11.60 24.60 3.01
N GLU A 345 -12.31 25.69 2.75
CA GLU A 345 -11.73 27.04 2.60
C GLU A 345 -11.43 27.72 3.94
N TYR A 346 -12.00 27.26 5.06
CA TYR A 346 -11.88 27.90 6.38
C TYR A 346 -10.62 27.44 7.13
N VAL A 347 -9.45 27.54 6.49
CA VAL A 347 -8.18 26.97 6.98
C VAL A 347 -7.70 27.52 8.33
N ARG A 348 -8.18 28.70 8.74
CA ARG A 348 -7.88 29.32 10.05
C ARG A 348 -8.95 29.08 11.13
N LEU A 349 -10.02 28.35 10.80
CA LEU A 349 -11.12 28.12 11.73
C LEU A 349 -10.65 27.36 12.97
N ARG A 350 -10.90 27.93 14.16
CA ARG A 350 -10.55 27.36 15.47
C ARG A 350 -11.76 26.81 16.20
N GLU A 351 -12.93 27.44 16.07
CA GLU A 351 -14.15 27.02 16.74
C GLU A 351 -15.35 27.02 15.79
N LEU A 352 -16.04 25.89 15.74
CA LEU A 352 -17.32 25.74 15.05
C LEU A 352 -18.41 25.43 16.06
N ILE A 353 -19.40 26.32 16.17
CA ILE A 353 -20.59 26.13 17.00
C ILE A 353 -21.82 26.24 16.10
N VAL A 354 -22.61 25.18 16.04
CA VAL A 354 -23.89 25.13 15.34
C VAL A 354 -24.99 25.04 16.37
N GLY A 355 -25.91 26.01 16.39
CA GLY A 355 -27.08 25.99 17.25
C GLY A 355 -28.10 24.93 16.82
N ASP A 356 -29.12 24.73 17.63
CA ASP A 356 -30.15 23.70 17.38
C ASP A 356 -30.90 23.93 16.05
N GLU A 357 -31.47 22.86 15.51
CA GLU A 357 -32.39 22.87 14.36
C GLU A 357 -31.79 23.48 13.08
N CYS A 358 -30.47 23.39 12.89
CA CYS A 358 -29.77 23.96 11.72
C CYS A 358 -29.45 22.91 10.65
N PHE A 359 -29.27 23.34 9.40
CA PHE A 359 -28.82 22.50 8.28
C PHE A 359 -29.65 21.22 8.08
N GLN A 360 -30.96 21.27 8.34
CA GLN A 360 -31.80 20.07 8.39
C GLN A 360 -31.78 19.27 7.07
N PHE A 361 -31.63 19.95 5.93
CA PHE A 361 -31.61 19.34 4.59
C PHE A 361 -30.20 19.08 4.04
N VAL A 362 -29.14 19.49 4.74
CA VAL A 362 -27.78 19.19 4.32
C VAL A 362 -27.50 17.72 4.56
N LYS A 363 -27.05 17.04 3.50
CA LYS A 363 -26.86 15.60 3.52
C LYS A 363 -25.53 15.20 4.14
N ASP A 364 -24.46 15.87 3.74
CA ASP A 364 -23.10 15.55 4.15
C ASP A 364 -22.51 16.68 5.00
N LEU A 365 -21.78 16.33 6.06
CA LEU A 365 -20.90 17.26 6.76
C LEU A 365 -19.48 16.69 6.78
N LYS A 366 -18.58 17.34 6.05
CA LYS A 366 -17.18 16.92 5.90
C LYS A 366 -16.24 17.99 6.43
N ILE A 367 -15.63 17.73 7.57
CA ILE A 367 -14.63 18.57 8.22
C ILE A 367 -13.27 17.89 8.04
N VAL A 368 -12.59 18.22 6.95
CA VAL A 368 -11.35 17.55 6.54
C VAL A 368 -10.22 18.56 6.38
N GLY A 369 -9.07 18.31 7.02
CA GLY A 369 -7.85 19.12 6.83
C GLY A 369 -7.85 20.48 7.53
N LEU A 370 -8.79 20.76 8.44
CA LEU A 370 -8.85 22.02 9.19
C LEU A 370 -7.90 21.98 10.40
N ASN A 371 -6.61 22.14 10.12
CA ASN A 371 -5.53 21.99 11.12
C ASN A 371 -5.54 23.02 12.25
N ALA A 372 -6.24 24.16 12.08
CA ALA A 372 -6.43 25.15 13.14
C ALA A 372 -7.60 24.82 14.08
N LEU A 373 -8.49 23.90 13.70
CA LEU A 373 -9.75 23.64 14.39
C LEU A 373 -9.49 22.99 15.74
N GLU A 374 -9.99 23.61 16.80
CA GLU A 374 -9.80 23.16 18.19
C GLU A 374 -11.09 22.57 18.78
N LYS A 375 -12.27 23.04 18.35
CA LYS A 375 -13.55 22.68 18.95
C LYS A 375 -14.69 22.66 17.94
N VAL A 376 -15.52 21.63 18.01
CA VAL A 376 -16.78 21.49 17.27
C VAL A 376 -17.94 21.18 18.21
N GLU A 377 -18.98 21.99 18.18
CA GLU A 377 -20.24 21.75 18.88
C GLU A 377 -21.40 21.85 17.89
N ILE A 378 -22.15 20.77 17.74
CA ILE A 378 -23.39 20.72 16.97
C ILE A 378 -24.55 20.60 17.95
N GLY A 379 -25.55 21.47 17.79
CA GLY A 379 -26.78 21.50 18.58
C GLY A 379 -27.68 20.28 18.33
N LYS A 380 -28.91 20.37 18.81
CA LYS A 380 -29.93 19.33 18.63
C LYS A 380 -30.58 19.41 17.26
N GLU A 381 -31.12 18.31 16.77
CA GLU A 381 -31.92 18.23 15.54
C GLU A 381 -31.26 18.87 14.32
N CYS A 382 -29.93 18.80 14.23
CA CYS A 382 -29.17 19.29 13.07
C CYS A 382 -28.97 18.17 12.05
N PHE A 383 -28.97 18.49 10.75
CA PHE A 383 -28.74 17.49 9.69
C PHE A 383 -29.68 16.26 9.78
N CYS A 384 -30.95 16.48 10.12
CA CYS A 384 -31.88 15.41 10.52
C CYS A 384 -32.90 15.02 9.44
N LYS A 385 -33.11 15.81 8.38
CA LYS A 385 -34.11 15.55 7.33
C LYS A 385 -33.54 14.91 6.06
N ALA A 386 -32.23 14.98 5.85
CA ALA A 386 -31.57 14.33 4.72
C ALA A 386 -31.22 12.86 5.04
N ASN A 387 -31.31 11.98 4.03
CA ASN A 387 -31.04 10.54 4.15
C ASN A 387 -29.87 10.09 3.26
N GLY A 388 -29.14 9.07 3.71
CA GLY A 388 -28.03 8.47 2.97
C GLY A 388 -26.75 9.31 2.98
N GLY A 389 -26.64 10.24 3.92
CA GLY A 389 -25.52 11.17 4.04
C GLY A 389 -24.33 10.63 4.82
N VAL A 390 -23.28 11.43 4.88
CA VAL A 390 -22.03 11.08 5.57
C VAL A 390 -21.59 12.20 6.51
N PHE A 391 -21.19 11.82 7.73
CA PHE A 391 -20.50 12.69 8.66
C PHE A 391 -19.02 12.29 8.74
N GLU A 392 -18.12 13.19 8.32
CA GLU A 392 -16.68 12.95 8.30
C GLU A 392 -15.93 14.05 9.04
N MET A 393 -15.04 13.64 9.94
CA MET A 393 -14.03 14.49 10.56
C MET A 393 -12.66 13.84 10.38
N LYS A 394 -11.80 14.43 9.54
CA LYS A 394 -10.48 13.88 9.21
C LYS A 394 -9.37 14.93 9.28
N ASP A 395 -8.17 14.51 9.67
CA ASP A 395 -6.95 15.31 9.55
C ASP A 395 -7.07 16.72 10.18
N CYS A 396 -7.68 16.80 11.37
CA CYS A 396 -7.78 18.05 12.14
C CYS A 396 -6.83 17.98 13.34
N GLU A 397 -5.56 18.37 13.12
CA GLU A 397 -4.46 18.12 14.06
C GLU A 397 -4.67 18.72 15.46
N LYS A 398 -5.32 19.88 15.56
CA LYS A 398 -5.51 20.60 16.82
C LYS A 398 -6.85 20.35 17.50
N LEU A 399 -7.72 19.52 16.92
CA LEU A 399 -9.08 19.33 17.42
C LEU A 399 -9.02 18.66 18.80
N LYS A 400 -9.66 19.26 19.80
CA LYS A 400 -9.63 18.80 21.20
C LYS A 400 -10.95 18.20 21.66
N SER A 401 -12.08 18.69 21.17
CA SER A 401 -13.40 18.22 21.60
C SER A 401 -14.46 18.30 20.50
N VAL A 402 -15.28 17.25 20.42
CA VAL A 402 -16.47 17.18 19.57
C VAL A 402 -17.70 16.91 20.43
N LYS A 403 -18.75 17.71 20.22
CA LYS A 403 -20.06 17.49 20.83
C LYS A 403 -21.15 17.51 19.77
N ILE A 404 -22.05 16.54 19.81
CA ILE A 404 -23.21 16.43 18.92
C ILE A 404 -24.46 16.31 19.78
N GLY A 405 -25.43 17.19 19.57
CA GLY A 405 -26.70 17.21 20.29
C GLY A 405 -27.71 16.19 19.77
N ASP A 406 -28.74 15.95 20.59
CA ASP A 406 -29.77 14.94 20.39
C ASP A 406 -30.44 15.03 19.00
N GLY A 407 -30.80 13.88 18.42
CA GLY A 407 -31.54 13.80 17.16
C GLY A 407 -30.82 14.39 15.95
N SER A 408 -29.49 14.54 16.01
CA SER A 408 -28.68 15.03 14.90
C SER A 408 -28.14 13.90 14.03
N PHE A 409 -27.95 14.18 12.73
CA PHE A 409 -27.39 13.24 11.75
C PHE A 409 -28.20 11.93 11.64
N VAL A 410 -29.52 11.96 11.84
CA VAL A 410 -30.34 10.74 11.96
C VAL A 410 -30.30 9.89 10.68
N GLY A 411 -30.18 10.51 9.51
CA GLY A 411 -30.18 9.83 8.21
C GLY A 411 -28.80 9.47 7.64
N VAL A 412 -27.70 9.60 8.41
CA VAL A 412 -26.36 9.28 7.89
C VAL A 412 -26.11 7.77 7.88
N VAL A 413 -25.36 7.30 6.87
CA VAL A 413 -24.98 5.89 6.68
C VAL A 413 -23.52 5.63 7.02
N SER A 414 -22.73 6.68 7.19
CA SER A 414 -21.33 6.58 7.61
C SER A 414 -20.93 7.74 8.51
N VAL A 415 -20.21 7.40 9.57
CA VAL A 415 -19.66 8.33 10.56
C VAL A 415 -18.18 8.03 10.69
N VAL A 416 -17.33 9.03 10.41
CA VAL A 416 -15.87 8.85 10.38
C VAL A 416 -15.17 9.89 11.26
N PHE A 417 -14.35 9.40 12.18
CA PHE A 417 -13.35 10.15 12.93
C PHE A 417 -11.98 9.54 12.64
N GLU A 418 -11.11 10.29 11.96
CA GLU A 418 -9.83 9.76 11.49
C GLU A 418 -8.69 10.78 11.63
N ASN A 419 -7.52 10.34 12.11
CA ASN A 419 -6.32 11.18 12.25
C ASN A 419 -6.53 12.44 13.12
N LEU A 420 -7.29 12.32 14.21
CA LEU A 420 -7.60 13.42 15.13
C LEU A 420 -6.72 13.30 16.39
N ASN A 421 -5.41 13.46 16.21
CA ASN A 421 -4.41 13.07 17.20
C ASN A 421 -4.53 13.81 18.55
N MET A 422 -4.98 15.07 18.57
CA MET A 422 -5.17 15.84 19.82
C MET A 422 -6.57 15.73 20.43
N LEU A 423 -7.48 14.97 19.81
CA LEU A 423 -8.87 14.87 20.23
C LEU A 423 -8.95 14.17 21.58
N LYS A 424 -9.52 14.83 22.59
CA LYS A 424 -9.60 14.31 23.97
C LYS A 424 -10.97 13.77 24.30
N THR A 425 -12.02 14.40 23.79
CA THR A 425 -13.41 14.10 24.16
C THR A 425 -14.34 14.05 22.95
N ILE A 426 -15.20 13.04 22.93
CA ILE A 426 -16.37 12.95 22.04
C ILE A 426 -17.61 12.78 22.93
N SER A 427 -18.59 13.65 22.73
CA SER A 427 -19.87 13.60 23.45
C SER A 427 -21.03 13.56 22.45
N LEU A 428 -21.83 12.50 22.53
CA LEU A 428 -22.93 12.20 21.64
C LEU A 428 -24.26 12.29 22.39
N GLY A 429 -25.21 13.04 21.84
CA GLY A 429 -26.57 13.17 22.36
C GLY A 429 -27.42 11.91 22.17
N ASP A 430 -28.67 11.98 22.59
CA ASP A 430 -29.63 10.90 22.39
C ASP A 430 -30.08 10.80 20.94
N GLU A 431 -30.34 9.58 20.45
CA GLU A 431 -30.83 9.31 19.08
C GLU A 431 -30.00 9.99 17.97
N VAL A 432 -28.71 10.25 18.20
CA VAL A 432 -27.82 10.64 17.11
C VAL A 432 -27.58 9.43 16.20
N PHE A 433 -27.42 9.68 14.91
CA PHE A 433 -27.11 8.64 13.93
C PHE A 433 -28.13 7.48 13.87
N GLY A 434 -29.41 7.79 13.67
CA GLY A 434 -30.52 6.83 13.69
C GLY A 434 -30.58 5.79 12.54
N GLY A 435 -29.85 5.99 11.44
CA GLY A 435 -29.81 5.06 10.30
C GLY A 435 -28.88 3.86 10.52
N GLU A 436 -29.10 2.75 9.80
CA GLU A 436 -28.07 1.70 9.75
C GLU A 436 -26.78 2.28 9.19
N LEU A 437 -25.71 2.22 9.98
CA LEU A 437 -24.48 2.93 9.62
C LEU A 437 -23.19 2.19 9.94
N LYS A 438 -22.14 2.60 9.24
CA LYS A 438 -20.75 2.24 9.49
C LYS A 438 -20.06 3.32 10.31
N LEU A 439 -19.52 2.93 11.47
CA LEU A 439 -18.72 3.79 12.34
C LEU A 439 -17.23 3.52 12.11
N VAL A 440 -16.47 4.58 11.86
CA VAL A 440 -15.01 4.53 11.72
C VAL A 440 -14.38 5.47 12.73
N MET A 441 -13.52 4.93 13.60
CA MET A 441 -12.71 5.68 14.55
C MET A 441 -11.27 5.17 14.46
N LYS A 442 -10.40 5.94 13.79
CA LYS A 442 -9.00 5.57 13.52
C LYS A 442 -8.04 6.66 13.97
N ASN A 443 -6.91 6.29 14.55
CA ASN A 443 -5.82 7.21 14.91
C ASN A 443 -6.29 8.37 15.81
N LEU A 444 -6.95 8.04 16.92
CA LEU A 444 -7.42 9.02 17.93
C LEU A 444 -6.55 8.89 19.19
N GLY A 445 -5.25 9.16 19.06
CA GLY A 445 -4.22 8.82 20.04
C GLY A 445 -4.42 9.43 21.44
N GLU A 446 -4.94 10.66 21.52
CA GLU A 446 -5.22 11.35 22.79
C GLU A 446 -6.66 11.18 23.30
N LEU A 447 -7.51 10.43 22.59
CA LEU A 447 -8.92 10.28 22.96
C LEU A 447 -9.01 9.57 24.30
N SER A 448 -9.54 10.29 25.29
CA SER A 448 -9.61 9.83 26.68
C SER A 448 -11.04 9.51 27.13
N GLU A 449 -12.02 10.16 26.51
CA GLU A 449 -13.42 10.10 26.87
C GLU A 449 -14.33 10.04 25.63
N LEU A 450 -15.12 8.97 25.55
CA LEU A 450 -16.25 8.80 24.62
C LEU A 450 -17.52 8.62 25.45
N THR A 451 -18.45 9.57 25.33
CA THR A 451 -19.71 9.56 26.07
C THR A 451 -20.90 9.65 25.12
N GLY A 452 -21.95 8.93 25.46
CA GLY A 452 -23.23 8.98 24.76
C GLY A 452 -24.31 8.22 25.50
N THR A 453 -25.55 8.41 25.07
CA THR A 453 -26.68 7.64 25.58
C THR A 453 -26.68 6.21 25.02
N MET A 454 -27.63 5.38 25.47
CA MET A 454 -27.83 4.04 24.91
C MET A 454 -28.21 4.08 23.42
N HIS A 455 -28.89 5.14 22.97
CA HIS A 455 -29.36 5.26 21.59
C HIS A 455 -28.35 5.91 20.65
N ALA A 456 -27.34 6.61 21.18
CA ALA A 456 -26.36 7.36 20.38
C ALA A 456 -25.62 6.55 19.31
N LEU A 457 -25.42 5.25 19.52
CA LEU A 457 -24.72 4.38 18.55
C LEU A 457 -25.50 3.08 18.28
N MET A 458 -26.78 3.01 18.67
CA MET A 458 -27.57 1.78 18.61
C MET A 458 -27.77 1.21 17.21
N HIS A 459 -27.62 2.05 16.18
CA HIS A 459 -27.82 1.67 14.78
C HIS A 459 -26.53 1.30 14.04
N VAL A 460 -25.37 1.36 14.70
CA VAL A 460 -24.09 0.93 14.13
C VAL A 460 -24.14 -0.57 13.81
N LYS A 461 -23.92 -0.93 12.55
CA LYS A 461 -23.85 -2.33 12.08
C LYS A 461 -22.42 -2.80 11.83
N GLU A 462 -21.57 -1.88 11.39
CA GLU A 462 -20.17 -2.13 11.11
C GLU A 462 -19.32 -1.11 11.88
N ALA A 463 -18.24 -1.57 12.51
CA ALA A 463 -17.35 -0.70 13.27
C ALA A 463 -15.88 -0.99 12.92
N GLU A 464 -15.13 0.07 12.61
CA GLU A 464 -13.67 0.05 12.50
C GLU A 464 -13.09 0.93 13.62
N LEU A 465 -12.48 0.30 14.62
CA LEU A 465 -12.03 0.94 15.86
C LEU A 465 -10.53 0.68 16.05
N MET A 466 -9.69 1.62 15.62
CA MET A 466 -8.24 1.43 15.58
C MET A 466 -7.48 2.59 16.24
N GLU A 467 -6.42 2.29 16.98
CA GLU A 467 -5.48 3.27 17.53
C GLU A 467 -6.14 4.33 18.43
N MET A 468 -6.75 3.87 19.53
CA MET A 468 -7.30 4.70 20.62
C MET A 468 -6.73 4.27 21.99
N PRO A 469 -5.39 4.21 22.16
CA PRO A 469 -4.75 3.60 23.32
C PRO A 469 -5.09 4.29 24.66
N LYS A 470 -5.42 5.59 24.63
CA LYS A 470 -5.69 6.38 25.84
C LYS A 470 -7.17 6.41 26.24
N LEU A 471 -8.05 5.74 25.50
CA LEU A 471 -9.48 5.74 25.77
C LEU A 471 -9.76 4.98 27.06
N LYS A 472 -10.00 5.72 28.15
CA LYS A 472 -10.21 5.15 29.50
C LYS A 472 -11.67 5.22 29.93
N LYS A 473 -12.39 6.28 29.53
CA LYS A 473 -13.80 6.49 29.83
C LYS A 473 -14.63 6.27 28.58
N CYS A 474 -15.42 5.21 28.57
CA CYS A 474 -16.38 4.93 27.50
C CYS A 474 -17.74 4.67 28.15
N VAL A 475 -18.66 5.63 28.04
CA VAL A 475 -20.02 5.55 28.59
C VAL A 475 -20.98 5.60 27.42
N LEU A 476 -21.38 4.44 26.92
CA LEU A 476 -22.31 4.33 25.78
C LEU A 476 -23.60 3.57 26.16
N MET A 477 -23.76 3.17 27.42
CA MET A 477 -24.95 2.49 27.96
C MET A 477 -25.55 1.34 27.11
N GLY A 478 -24.77 0.68 26.25
CA GLY A 478 -25.24 -0.37 25.35
C GLY A 478 -25.37 0.02 23.87
N GLY A 479 -24.96 1.22 23.46
CA GLY A 479 -25.06 1.71 22.08
C GLY A 479 -24.45 0.77 21.04
N LEU A 480 -23.34 0.09 21.32
CA LEU A 480 -22.70 -0.80 20.33
C LEU A 480 -23.22 -2.25 20.34
N LYS A 481 -24.43 -2.50 20.86
CA LYS A 481 -24.97 -3.87 20.99
C LYS A 481 -25.35 -4.52 19.66
N ASN A 482 -25.66 -3.72 18.63
CA ASN A 482 -26.18 -4.21 17.34
C ASN A 482 -25.13 -4.34 16.24
N VAL A 483 -23.85 -4.17 16.59
CA VAL A 483 -22.72 -4.33 15.67
C VAL A 483 -22.64 -5.79 15.22
N LYS A 484 -22.55 -6.02 13.91
CA LYS A 484 -22.49 -7.36 13.29
C LYS A 484 -21.10 -7.70 12.76
N SER A 485 -20.30 -6.69 12.44
CA SER A 485 -18.92 -6.83 12.00
C SER A 485 -18.05 -5.77 12.68
N VAL A 486 -16.90 -6.18 13.21
CA VAL A 486 -16.01 -5.26 13.93
C VAL A 486 -14.54 -5.55 13.63
N LYS A 487 -13.84 -4.52 13.15
CA LYS A 487 -12.38 -4.52 13.11
C LYS A 487 -11.87 -3.67 14.27
N MET A 488 -11.10 -4.27 15.18
CA MET A 488 -10.64 -3.59 16.39
C MET A 488 -9.17 -3.88 16.68
N GLU A 489 -8.38 -2.83 16.90
CA GLU A 489 -6.95 -2.93 17.23
C GLU A 489 -6.53 -1.73 18.10
N ASN A 490 -5.95 -1.99 19.27
CA ASN A 490 -5.49 -0.94 20.20
C ASN A 490 -6.59 0.10 20.53
N ALA A 491 -7.83 -0.37 20.72
CA ALA A 491 -9.02 0.49 20.86
C ALA A 491 -9.35 0.88 22.31
N GLY A 492 -8.41 0.66 23.24
CA GLY A 492 -8.54 1.05 24.64
C GLY A 492 -9.77 0.42 25.31
N LYS A 493 -10.59 1.24 25.99
CA LYS A 493 -11.74 0.75 26.76
C LYS A 493 -12.79 0.02 25.90
N LEU A 494 -12.86 0.28 24.59
CA LEU A 494 -13.81 -0.37 23.68
C LEU A 494 -13.54 -1.88 23.54
N GLU A 495 -12.29 -2.33 23.73
CA GLU A 495 -11.93 -3.76 23.70
C GLU A 495 -12.57 -4.57 24.85
N SER A 496 -12.96 -3.88 25.93
CA SER A 496 -13.64 -4.49 27.07
C SER A 496 -15.17 -4.56 26.92
N VAL A 497 -15.72 -4.04 25.82
CA VAL A 497 -17.16 -4.08 25.55
C VAL A 497 -17.56 -5.48 25.11
N LYS A 498 -18.32 -6.18 25.95
CA LYS A 498 -18.71 -7.58 25.77
C LYS A 498 -19.28 -7.88 24.37
N GLY A 499 -20.21 -7.05 23.87
CA GLY A 499 -20.84 -7.25 22.57
C GLY A 499 -19.86 -7.18 21.39
N LEU A 500 -18.89 -6.26 21.43
CA LEU A 500 -17.86 -6.15 20.38
C LEU A 500 -16.89 -7.32 20.43
N LYS A 501 -16.50 -7.75 21.64
CA LYS A 501 -15.59 -8.87 21.82
C LYS A 501 -16.19 -10.18 21.27
N GLU A 502 -17.47 -10.44 21.53
CA GLU A 502 -18.17 -11.62 21.00
C GLU A 502 -18.20 -11.66 19.47
N VAL A 503 -18.46 -10.52 18.82
CA VAL A 503 -18.44 -10.41 17.34
C VAL A 503 -17.04 -10.66 16.80
N MET A 504 -16.02 -10.05 17.41
CA MET A 504 -14.62 -10.20 16.99
C MET A 504 -14.12 -11.64 17.13
N ASP A 505 -14.44 -12.31 18.25
CA ASP A 505 -14.07 -13.70 18.50
C ASP A 505 -14.76 -14.64 17.49
N GLU A 506 -16.02 -14.37 17.13
CA GLU A 506 -16.76 -15.13 16.11
C GLU A 506 -16.19 -14.93 14.70
N GLU A 507 -15.89 -13.69 14.28
CA GLU A 507 -15.26 -13.40 12.99
C GLU A 507 -13.89 -14.06 12.86
N LYS A 508 -13.11 -14.06 13.95
CA LYS A 508 -11.82 -14.75 14.01
C LYS A 508 -12.00 -16.26 13.86
N ARG A 509 -12.97 -16.86 14.56
CA ARG A 509 -13.28 -18.30 14.44
C ARG A 509 -13.66 -18.67 13.01
N ILE A 510 -14.57 -17.93 12.38
CA ILE A 510 -15.00 -18.16 10.99
C ILE A 510 -13.80 -18.06 10.04
N THR A 511 -12.93 -17.07 10.25
CA THR A 511 -11.73 -16.87 9.43
C THR A 511 -10.73 -18.02 9.58
N GLU A 512 -10.49 -18.49 10.81
CA GLU A 512 -9.63 -19.62 11.11
C GLU A 512 -10.18 -20.92 10.54
N GLU A 513 -11.49 -21.18 10.66
CA GLU A 513 -12.15 -22.33 10.04
C GLU A 513 -12.05 -22.31 8.51
N LYS A 514 -12.22 -21.15 7.88
CA LYS A 514 -12.08 -20.99 6.43
C LYS A 514 -10.65 -21.28 5.99
N LYS A 515 -9.66 -20.71 6.68
CA LYS A 515 -8.22 -20.99 6.42
C LYS A 515 -7.92 -22.48 6.61
N ALA A 516 -8.45 -23.12 7.65
CA ALA A 516 -8.25 -24.54 7.90
C ALA A 516 -8.88 -25.43 6.81
N LYS A 517 -10.08 -25.09 6.31
CA LYS A 517 -10.73 -25.78 5.20
C LYS A 517 -9.96 -25.64 3.90
N GLU A 518 -9.49 -24.44 3.57
CA GLU A 518 -8.66 -24.18 2.38
C GLU A 518 -7.33 -24.95 2.46
N MET A 519 -6.65 -24.91 3.61
CA MET A 519 -5.39 -25.62 3.83
C MET A 519 -5.55 -27.15 3.75
N SER A 520 -6.68 -27.68 4.25
CA SER A 520 -7.05 -29.10 4.14
C SER A 520 -7.33 -29.53 2.68
N ALA A 521 -7.88 -28.63 1.86
CA ALA A 521 -8.11 -28.90 0.44
C ALA A 521 -6.80 -29.04 -0.34
N PHE A 522 -5.83 -28.13 -0.14
CA PHE A 522 -4.51 -28.23 -0.76
C PHE A 522 -3.72 -29.45 -0.29
N ALA A 523 -3.82 -29.77 0.99
CA ALA A 523 -3.19 -30.96 1.55
C ALA A 523 -3.70 -32.25 0.91
N ARG A 524 -4.85 -32.32 0.22
CA ARG A 524 -5.31 -33.56 -0.45
C ARG A 524 -4.85 -33.70 -1.90
N GLN A 525 -4.31 -32.64 -2.48
CA GLN A 525 -3.94 -32.60 -3.89
C GLN A 525 -2.60 -33.30 -4.16
N THR A 526 -2.49 -33.82 -5.38
CA THR A 526 -1.28 -34.43 -5.93
C THR A 526 -0.77 -33.52 -7.04
N ALA A 527 0.49 -33.11 -6.96
CA ALA A 527 1.18 -32.39 -8.01
C ALA A 527 2.01 -33.38 -8.84
N GLU A 528 1.70 -33.48 -10.12
CA GLU A 528 2.53 -34.22 -11.07
C GLU A 528 3.59 -33.29 -11.65
N ILE A 529 4.85 -33.68 -11.52
CA ILE A 529 6.02 -32.94 -11.96
C ILE A 529 6.56 -33.62 -13.20
N ARG A 530 6.54 -32.92 -14.33
CA ARG A 530 7.13 -33.36 -15.59
C ARG A 530 8.33 -32.51 -16.00
N SER A 531 8.54 -31.40 -15.32
CA SER A 531 9.64 -30.45 -15.55
C SER A 531 10.07 -29.78 -14.24
N ILE A 532 11.23 -29.15 -14.27
CA ILE A 532 11.73 -28.36 -13.14
C ILE A 532 10.84 -27.12 -12.88
N GLU A 533 10.24 -26.56 -13.93
CA GLU A 533 9.24 -25.49 -13.83
C GLU A 533 8.01 -25.96 -13.04
N ASP A 534 7.52 -27.17 -13.29
CA ASP A 534 6.39 -27.72 -12.53
C ASP A 534 6.71 -27.78 -11.03
N LEU A 535 7.93 -28.23 -10.69
CA LEU A 535 8.39 -28.35 -9.30
C LEU A 535 8.48 -26.97 -8.60
N LYS A 536 8.93 -25.93 -9.32
CA LYS A 536 9.00 -24.54 -8.81
C LYS A 536 7.61 -23.93 -8.61
N MET A 537 6.62 -24.40 -9.36
CA MET A 537 5.24 -23.90 -9.31
C MET A 537 4.37 -24.62 -8.28
N VAL A 538 4.90 -25.67 -7.63
CA VAL A 538 4.14 -26.42 -6.61
C VAL A 538 3.99 -25.60 -5.34
N SER A 539 2.74 -25.51 -4.87
CA SER A 539 2.43 -24.88 -3.59
C SER A 539 3.16 -25.57 -2.43
N CYS A 540 3.74 -24.77 -1.52
CA CYS A 540 4.33 -25.25 -0.27
C CYS A 540 3.34 -26.03 0.64
N TYR A 541 2.03 -25.97 0.37
CA TYR A 541 0.98 -26.69 1.12
C TYR A 541 0.51 -27.99 0.44
N ILE A 542 1.14 -28.40 -0.65
CA ILE A 542 0.78 -29.63 -1.38
C ILE A 542 0.93 -30.87 -0.49
N GLY A 543 0.08 -31.86 -0.72
CA GLY A 543 0.11 -33.13 0.00
C GLY A 543 0.99 -34.20 -0.65
N VAL A 544 0.92 -34.35 -1.97
CA VAL A 544 1.67 -35.39 -2.69
C VAL A 544 2.37 -34.77 -3.89
N ILE A 545 3.62 -35.13 -4.11
CA ILE A 545 4.37 -34.79 -5.32
C ILE A 545 4.71 -36.10 -6.04
N VAL A 546 4.47 -36.16 -7.34
CA VAL A 546 4.81 -37.29 -8.20
C VAL A 546 5.66 -36.76 -9.36
N VAL A 547 6.95 -37.05 -9.35
CA VAL A 547 7.87 -36.74 -10.43
C VAL A 547 7.85 -37.88 -11.43
N ALA A 548 7.51 -37.59 -12.68
CA ALA A 548 7.51 -38.57 -13.76
C ALA A 548 8.94 -38.93 -14.16
N SER A 549 9.16 -40.14 -14.70
CA SER A 549 10.48 -40.60 -15.15
C SER A 549 11.10 -39.66 -16.19
N ASN A 550 12.44 -39.54 -16.21
CA ASN A 550 13.22 -38.67 -17.09
C ASN A 550 13.00 -37.14 -16.90
N CYS A 551 12.46 -36.72 -15.76
CA CYS A 551 12.15 -35.33 -15.49
C CYS A 551 13.16 -34.67 -14.53
N CYS A 552 13.19 -33.33 -14.52
CA CYS A 552 14.04 -32.53 -13.61
C CYS A 552 15.56 -32.79 -13.75
N ASN A 553 16.02 -33.16 -14.96
CA ASN A 553 17.42 -33.41 -15.30
C ASN A 553 18.19 -32.16 -15.74
N ASP A 554 17.67 -30.97 -15.45
CA ASP A 554 18.29 -29.72 -15.92
C ASP A 554 19.58 -29.41 -15.14
N SER A 555 20.61 -28.95 -15.86
CA SER A 555 21.91 -28.52 -15.32
C SER A 555 21.82 -27.41 -14.26
N GLU A 556 20.71 -26.67 -14.20
CA GLU A 556 20.48 -25.62 -13.20
C GLU A 556 20.06 -26.14 -11.81
N LEU A 557 19.57 -27.38 -11.70
CA LEU A 557 19.11 -27.94 -10.42
C LEU A 557 20.26 -28.71 -9.76
N GLN A 558 21.02 -28.04 -8.89
CA GLN A 558 22.12 -28.69 -8.15
C GLN A 558 21.68 -29.21 -6.77
N THR A 559 20.60 -28.65 -6.21
CA THR A 559 20.07 -29.02 -4.88
C THR A 559 18.55 -29.12 -4.93
N LEU A 560 17.99 -30.20 -4.38
CA LEU A 560 16.55 -30.36 -4.18
C LEU A 560 16.19 -30.08 -2.72
N ASP A 561 15.65 -28.89 -2.44
CA ASP A 561 15.19 -28.50 -1.09
C ASP A 561 13.68 -28.74 -0.94
N LEU A 562 13.34 -29.78 -0.17
CA LEU A 562 11.95 -30.11 0.16
C LEU A 562 11.46 -29.46 1.46
N GLY A 563 12.31 -28.69 2.15
CA GLY A 563 11.99 -28.01 3.40
C GLY A 563 10.90 -26.95 3.27
N LEU A 564 10.64 -26.48 2.06
CA LEU A 564 9.56 -25.53 1.74
C LEU A 564 8.16 -26.17 1.78
N PHE A 565 8.04 -27.50 1.60
CA PHE A 565 6.74 -28.17 1.50
C PHE A 565 6.25 -28.70 2.85
N VAL A 566 5.62 -27.81 3.64
CA VAL A 566 5.26 -28.04 5.05
C VAL A 566 4.21 -29.14 5.26
N ASN A 567 3.43 -29.47 4.23
CA ASN A 567 2.33 -30.46 4.28
C ASN A 567 2.56 -31.68 3.37
N LEU A 568 3.74 -31.77 2.74
CA LEU A 568 4.07 -32.89 1.85
C LEU A 568 4.09 -34.18 2.68
N ARG A 569 3.28 -35.16 2.30
CA ARG A 569 3.21 -36.48 2.94
C ARG A 569 3.78 -37.59 2.08
N GLU A 570 3.91 -37.37 0.77
CA GLU A 570 4.34 -38.40 -0.18
C GLU A 570 5.05 -37.74 -1.35
N LEU A 571 6.26 -38.21 -1.65
CA LEU A 571 7.04 -37.84 -2.83
C LEU A 571 7.33 -39.14 -3.60
N LYS A 572 6.80 -39.25 -4.82
CA LYS A 572 7.13 -40.34 -5.75
C LYS A 572 8.03 -39.78 -6.82
N VAL A 573 9.10 -40.49 -7.16
CA VAL A 573 10.02 -40.09 -8.22
C VAL A 573 10.17 -41.27 -9.18
N GLY A 574 9.93 -41.02 -10.46
CA GLY A 574 10.14 -41.99 -11.53
C GLY A 574 11.61 -42.18 -11.87
N ASP A 575 11.89 -43.13 -12.76
CA ASP A 575 13.25 -43.51 -13.15
C ASP A 575 14.00 -42.37 -13.84
N GLU A 576 15.33 -42.32 -13.71
CA GLU A 576 16.20 -41.39 -14.46
C GLU A 576 15.87 -39.89 -14.29
N CYS A 577 15.38 -39.50 -13.11
CA CYS A 577 15.15 -38.10 -12.75
C CYS A 577 16.35 -37.50 -12.01
N PHE A 578 16.45 -36.16 -12.00
CA PHE A 578 17.48 -35.41 -11.27
C PHE A 578 18.95 -35.69 -11.68
N GLY A 579 19.19 -36.08 -12.92
CA GLY A 579 20.51 -36.49 -13.45
C GLY A 579 21.63 -35.44 -13.37
N ASN A 580 21.32 -34.18 -13.06
CA ASN A 580 22.28 -33.09 -12.85
C ASN A 580 22.27 -32.50 -11.42
N VAL A 581 21.48 -33.07 -10.49
CA VAL A 581 21.47 -32.71 -9.06
C VAL A 581 22.71 -33.30 -8.41
N ASN A 582 23.78 -32.52 -8.37
CA ASN A 582 25.05 -32.94 -7.79
C ASN A 582 24.99 -32.93 -6.25
N GLU A 583 25.11 -34.14 -5.69
CA GLU A 583 25.60 -34.51 -4.36
C GLU A 583 24.62 -34.60 -3.16
N ARG A 584 23.51 -33.84 -3.04
CA ARG A 584 22.75 -33.80 -1.76
C ARG A 584 21.22 -33.71 -1.83
N VAL A 585 20.54 -34.53 -1.04
CA VAL A 585 19.12 -34.35 -0.64
C VAL A 585 19.06 -33.87 0.80
N VAL A 586 18.45 -32.70 1.04
CA VAL A 586 18.36 -32.08 2.36
C VAL A 586 16.91 -32.01 2.84
N ILE A 587 16.66 -32.61 4.01
CA ILE A 587 15.36 -32.58 4.67
C ILE A 587 15.50 -31.76 5.96
N GLY A 588 14.79 -30.64 6.05
CA GLY A 588 14.85 -29.71 7.18
C GLY A 588 14.42 -30.31 8.52
N ARG A 589 14.63 -29.59 9.63
CA ARG A 589 14.22 -30.02 10.99
C ARG A 589 12.69 -30.07 11.12
N ASN A 590 12.16 -31.11 11.77
CA ASN A 590 10.72 -31.36 11.98
C ASN A 590 9.87 -31.45 10.69
N CYS A 591 10.49 -31.74 9.54
CA CYS A 591 9.77 -32.02 8.31
C CYS A 591 9.09 -33.40 8.40
N PHE A 592 7.91 -33.55 7.82
CA PHE A 592 7.17 -34.83 7.80
C PHE A 592 6.70 -35.35 9.19
N THR A 593 6.47 -34.45 10.16
CA THR A 593 5.99 -34.80 11.51
C THR A 593 4.64 -34.13 11.78
N LYS A 594 3.60 -34.88 12.16
CA LYS A 594 2.24 -34.33 12.40
C LYS A 594 2.14 -33.50 13.69
N CYS A 595 2.93 -33.81 14.71
CA CYS A 595 2.87 -33.14 16.01
C CYS A 595 4.19 -32.43 16.32
N LYS A 596 4.23 -31.09 16.19
CA LYS A 596 5.47 -30.31 16.40
C LYS A 596 5.97 -30.22 17.85
N ASN A 597 5.27 -30.75 18.87
CA ASN A 597 5.64 -30.57 20.29
C ASN A 597 5.06 -31.60 21.29
N ALA A 598 4.77 -32.84 20.90
CA ALA A 598 4.20 -33.84 21.83
C ALA A 598 5.06 -35.10 21.95
N TYR A 599 5.27 -35.58 23.19
CA TYR A 599 5.74 -36.95 23.42
C TYR A 599 4.66 -37.92 22.92
N PRO A 600 4.98 -38.85 22.01
CA PRO A 600 3.96 -39.65 21.34
C PRO A 600 3.37 -40.68 22.29
N LYS A 601 2.15 -40.43 22.78
CA LYS A 601 1.26 -41.48 23.24
C LYS A 601 0.59 -42.10 22.01
N ALA A 602 1.10 -43.25 21.61
CA ALA A 602 0.52 -44.24 20.70
C ALA A 602 -0.42 -43.68 19.60
N MET A 603 0.10 -43.43 18.39
CA MET A 603 -0.73 -43.19 17.21
C MET A 603 -0.17 -43.87 15.95
N ASN A 604 -1.11 -44.35 15.13
CA ASN A 604 -0.95 -45.18 13.94
C ASN A 604 0.21 -44.79 13.00
N GLN A 605 1.15 -45.71 12.86
CA GLN A 605 2.29 -45.71 11.95
C GLN A 605 1.80 -45.85 10.50
N LYS A 606 1.96 -44.82 9.66
CA LYS A 606 1.52 -44.85 8.24
C LYS A 606 2.50 -44.25 7.23
N GLY A 607 3.60 -43.64 7.68
CA GLY A 607 4.56 -43.01 6.77
C GLY A 607 5.54 -44.03 6.20
N HIS A 608 5.76 -44.01 4.89
CA HIS A 608 6.80 -44.79 4.21
C HIS A 608 7.72 -43.83 3.47
N PHE A 609 9.01 -43.87 3.77
CA PHE A 609 10.05 -43.15 3.04
C PHE A 609 10.81 -44.16 2.17
N CYS A 610 11.00 -43.83 0.90
CA CYS A 610 11.52 -44.76 -0.09
C CYS A 610 12.45 -44.03 -1.06
N LEU A 611 13.71 -44.46 -1.13
CA LEU A 611 14.74 -43.94 -2.02
C LEU A 611 15.32 -45.10 -2.83
N LYS A 612 14.83 -45.33 -4.05
CA LYS A 612 15.23 -46.49 -4.88
C LYS A 612 15.91 -46.06 -6.18
N ASN A 613 16.81 -46.90 -6.70
CA ASN A 613 17.40 -46.80 -8.04
C ASN A 613 18.07 -45.45 -8.33
N CYS A 614 18.83 -44.93 -7.36
CA CYS A 614 19.46 -43.63 -7.45
C CYS A 614 20.99 -43.77 -7.58
N PRO A 615 21.53 -44.02 -8.79
CA PRO A 615 22.92 -44.44 -8.98
C PRO A 615 23.96 -43.36 -8.70
N GLN A 616 23.57 -42.10 -8.49
CA GLN A 616 24.50 -40.96 -8.35
C GLN A 616 24.38 -40.24 -7.00
N ILE A 617 23.43 -40.62 -6.14
CA ILE A 617 23.25 -39.95 -4.84
C ILE A 617 24.39 -40.37 -3.91
N ARG A 618 25.13 -39.38 -3.40
CA ARG A 618 26.27 -39.58 -2.48
C ARG A 618 25.95 -39.31 -1.02
N GLU A 619 25.10 -38.33 -0.72
CA GLU A 619 24.82 -37.92 0.66
C GLU A 619 23.32 -37.66 0.89
N LEU A 620 22.77 -38.25 1.96
CA LEU A 620 21.39 -38.08 2.40
C LEU A 620 21.38 -37.45 3.81
N LYS A 621 20.87 -36.21 3.95
CA LYS A 621 20.79 -35.52 5.25
C LYS A 621 19.37 -35.28 5.71
N MET A 622 19.09 -35.66 6.95
CA MET A 622 17.80 -35.49 7.60
C MET A 622 17.96 -34.72 8.89
N GLY A 623 17.31 -33.56 9.02
CA GLY A 623 17.35 -32.75 10.23
C GLY A 623 16.60 -33.39 11.40
N SER A 624 16.96 -33.01 12.64
CA SER A 624 16.34 -33.48 13.88
C SER A 624 14.80 -33.36 13.86
N GLY A 625 14.11 -34.40 14.33
CA GLY A 625 12.66 -34.46 14.53
C GLY A 625 11.86 -34.82 13.29
N SER A 626 12.53 -35.10 12.17
CA SER A 626 11.90 -35.43 10.89
C SER A 626 11.58 -36.93 10.78
N PHE A 627 10.46 -37.27 10.15
CA PHE A 627 9.98 -38.66 10.01
C PHE A 627 9.68 -39.40 11.33
N ASN A 628 9.37 -38.68 12.41
CA ASN A 628 9.12 -39.26 13.73
C ASN A 628 7.94 -40.27 13.76
N GLU A 629 6.96 -40.11 12.85
CA GLU A 629 5.77 -40.96 12.73
C GLU A 629 5.80 -41.94 11.53
N TYR A 630 6.96 -42.12 10.88
CA TYR A 630 7.13 -43.02 9.74
C TYR A 630 7.48 -44.44 10.21
N ALA A 631 6.93 -45.45 9.52
CA ALA A 631 7.08 -46.87 9.84
C ALA A 631 8.25 -47.53 9.09
N VAL A 632 8.56 -47.04 7.89
CA VAL A 632 9.55 -47.63 6.98
C VAL A 632 10.43 -46.54 6.38
N CYS A 633 11.73 -46.79 6.38
CA CYS A 633 12.73 -46.08 5.60
C CYS A 633 13.44 -47.13 4.73
N GLU A 634 13.14 -47.14 3.43
CA GLU A 634 13.70 -48.09 2.48
C GLU A 634 14.63 -47.37 1.51
N ILE A 635 15.88 -47.82 1.45
CA ILE A 635 16.87 -47.34 0.49
C ILE A 635 17.34 -48.55 -0.32
N GLU A 636 17.12 -48.53 -1.63
CA GLU A 636 17.37 -49.68 -2.50
C GLU A 636 18.11 -49.28 -3.77
N ASN A 637 19.17 -50.01 -4.15
CA ASN A 637 19.90 -49.77 -5.41
C ASN A 637 20.38 -48.32 -5.58
N VAL A 638 21.09 -47.80 -4.56
CA VAL A 638 21.74 -46.47 -4.55
C VAL A 638 23.27 -46.65 -4.48
N PRO A 639 23.92 -47.15 -5.55
CA PRO A 639 25.31 -47.62 -5.52
C PRO A 639 26.38 -46.57 -5.22
N SER A 640 26.07 -45.28 -5.36
CA SER A 640 27.00 -44.17 -5.06
C SER A 640 26.81 -43.53 -3.69
N LEU A 641 25.95 -44.09 -2.83
CA LEU A 641 25.66 -43.52 -1.51
C LEU A 641 26.87 -43.69 -0.58
N GLU A 642 27.50 -42.57 -0.22
CA GLU A 642 28.71 -42.49 0.60
C GLU A 642 28.40 -42.11 2.05
N GLY A 643 27.28 -41.41 2.33
CA GLY A 643 26.92 -40.98 3.68
C GLY A 643 25.43 -40.76 3.91
N ILE A 644 24.95 -41.16 5.09
CA ILE A 644 23.61 -40.86 5.60
C ILE A 644 23.75 -40.14 6.94
N GLU A 645 23.25 -38.91 7.02
CA GLU A 645 23.23 -38.11 8.25
C GLU A 645 21.80 -37.93 8.75
N MET A 646 21.53 -38.30 10.00
CA MET A 646 20.21 -38.19 10.63
C MET A 646 20.31 -37.48 11.97
N GLY A 647 19.77 -36.26 12.05
CA GLY A 647 19.74 -35.45 13.25
C GLY A 647 21.01 -34.64 13.51
N GLU A 648 21.08 -34.03 14.70
CA GLU A 648 22.29 -33.36 15.21
C GLU A 648 23.14 -34.33 16.04
N LEU A 649 24.45 -34.34 15.81
CA LEU A 649 25.44 -35.16 16.56
C LEU A 649 25.46 -34.88 18.08
N SER A 650 24.97 -33.71 18.51
CA SER A 650 25.08 -33.21 19.88
C SER A 650 23.76 -33.23 20.68
N GLY A 651 22.69 -33.86 20.18
CA GLY A 651 21.38 -33.87 20.85
C GLY A 651 20.49 -35.07 20.51
N LYS A 652 19.37 -35.25 21.24
CA LYS A 652 18.35 -36.25 20.88
C LYS A 652 17.63 -35.79 19.61
N SER A 653 17.75 -36.56 18.53
CA SER A 653 17.21 -36.18 17.21
C SER A 653 15.79 -36.64 16.95
N GLY A 654 15.36 -37.81 17.41
CA GLY A 654 13.96 -38.27 17.26
C GLY A 654 13.53 -38.62 15.83
N ASN A 655 14.48 -38.81 14.91
CA ASN A 655 14.21 -39.27 13.55
C ASN A 655 13.86 -40.77 13.55
N PHE A 656 12.82 -41.18 12.82
CA PHE A 656 12.39 -42.59 12.69
C PHE A 656 12.24 -43.34 14.01
N TYR A 657 11.73 -42.68 15.05
CA TYR A 657 11.71 -43.19 16.42
C TYR A 657 11.02 -44.56 16.59
N TYR A 658 10.15 -44.94 15.65
CA TYR A 658 9.44 -46.22 15.62
C TYR A 658 9.58 -46.99 14.29
N ALA A 659 10.53 -46.62 13.42
CA ALA A 659 10.66 -47.21 12.08
C ALA A 659 11.70 -48.34 12.04
N SER A 660 11.51 -49.27 11.10
CA SER A 660 12.60 -50.15 10.66
C SER A 660 13.37 -49.49 9.52
N LEU A 661 14.70 -49.42 9.65
CA LEU A 661 15.59 -48.98 8.58
C LEU A 661 16.02 -50.21 7.78
N GLU A 662 15.66 -50.27 6.50
CA GLU A 662 16.03 -51.37 5.62
C GLU A 662 16.89 -50.83 4.46
N LEU A 663 18.15 -51.29 4.41
CA LEU A 663 19.11 -50.95 3.36
C LEU A 663 19.27 -52.19 2.47
N LYS A 664 18.80 -52.11 1.22
CA LYS A 664 18.91 -53.19 0.23
C LYS A 664 19.90 -52.80 -0.85
N SER A 665 20.98 -53.57 -0.98
CA SER A 665 22.00 -53.37 -2.01
C SER A 665 22.28 -54.70 -2.70
N ASP A 666 22.36 -54.70 -4.03
CA ASP A 666 22.81 -55.86 -4.82
C ASP A 666 24.33 -56.07 -4.73
N SER A 667 25.06 -55.21 -4.02
CA SER A 667 26.51 -55.31 -3.84
C SER A 667 26.92 -55.36 -2.37
N GLN A 668 27.82 -56.29 -2.05
CA GLN A 668 28.43 -56.54 -0.72
C GLN A 668 29.34 -55.39 -0.22
N ARG A 669 28.89 -54.13 -0.26
CA ARG A 669 29.61 -52.98 0.28
C ARG A 669 28.69 -52.07 1.07
N VAL A 670 28.32 -52.52 2.26
CA VAL A 670 27.92 -51.60 3.34
C VAL A 670 28.86 -51.90 4.50
N LYS A 671 29.75 -50.96 4.80
CA LYS A 671 30.61 -50.97 5.99
C LYS A 671 30.10 -49.91 6.95
#